data_AF-A0A561PQJ4-F1
#
_entry.id   AF-A0A561PQJ4-F1
#
_cell.length_a   1.000
_cell.length_b   1.000
_cell.length_c   1.000
_cell.angle_alpha   90.00
_cell.angle_beta   90.00
_cell.angle_gamma   90.00
#
_symmetry.space_group_name_H-M   'P 1'
#
loop_
_entity.id
_entity.type
_entity.pdbx_description
1 polymer ?
#
loop_
_entity_poly.entity_id
_entity_poly.type
_entity_poly.pdbx_seq_one_letter_code
_entity_poly.pdbx_strand_id
1 'polypeptide(L)'
;MNKFFTFFVVLACCFVMPVAVSSQVPGPLSAELNGTVSIDTISMPMPLENGRPPKLSLASSRPYTVKSGGNLLGEQYSRAFNIYLDEKGFPTIGIIVDMRLLAKPGTYELAVVFKKTDSTLEPITVTLVRPAPVLDTISTARVIIEGCTASYSTALVLKETSKLANISGLVVHPPYFNICNDSTLVAINRRPVNIPAGTMLEFIYHLNNASADKLPLGKSVGFAQVTSPNLQTPLVIPFEIINKRSSWWIVVTIVLGLITGLVVRHYLADKKQWEQQRMNGFICIENIQKEVARIQDKPYRDAVAQLLLGLNALLEKAGGAAYFTGIADPDIATKIQEVTTAYNTLKAGLEQRLKDLDGKLKKIAGCFENDPPGSLVAGKLATARLSYEFVLDRMGGFDPTAAEPSLAKTIAGIGEAIGDLKNYLLSVQQLFSKDENYPASIPQQLKTTIKNTMGTIMGSLSELKDDPTDLLLLTANLTVFRKMSGKLTDLMNFYSESLDKAYKLPANKTNPAVVKFVQTLAAWKTKLSDIATNAADSPDAATYLDASFVQQIEQQWAEVLKVEDPAFGSDRVSPNTYSYIAVDTGKQQPVPPATDIFDSKSPLWQKISAETTVARKKLIFYGLLQTIILAIILCAIAYNTYGPGFIGTFNELLVYFLFAFSIDITVDTVLKYKGGKVV
;
A
#
# COMPACT_ATOMS: atom_id res chain seq x y z
N MET A 1 35.14 11.12 -21.24
CA MET A 1 36.02 10.17 -21.96
C MET A 1 36.36 10.74 -23.33
N ASN A 2 37.30 10.13 -24.06
CA ASN A 2 37.82 10.54 -25.38
C ASN A 2 38.48 11.94 -25.44
N LYS A 3 39.63 12.06 -24.76
CA LYS A 3 40.73 12.96 -25.16
C LYS A 3 42.08 12.27 -24.91
N PHE A 4 42.48 11.41 -25.85
CA PHE A 4 43.83 10.86 -25.99
C PHE A 4 44.09 10.58 -27.48
N PHE A 5 45.35 10.46 -27.87
CA PHE A 5 45.87 10.48 -29.26
C PHE A 5 45.68 11.80 -30.02
N THR A 6 46.77 12.57 -30.13
CA THR A 6 47.48 12.83 -31.40
C THR A 6 48.73 13.65 -31.08
N PHE A 7 49.93 13.14 -31.36
CA PHE A 7 51.14 13.97 -31.42
C PHE A 7 52.22 13.32 -32.31
N PHE A 8 52.62 14.05 -33.37
CA PHE A 8 53.84 13.94 -34.17
C PHE A 8 54.28 12.58 -34.77
N VAL A 9 54.46 12.56 -36.11
CA VAL A 9 55.78 12.59 -36.77
C VAL A 9 55.59 12.93 -38.26
N VAL A 10 56.45 13.79 -38.81
CA VAL A 10 57.10 13.77 -40.14
C VAL A 10 57.77 15.14 -40.34
N LEU A 11 59.09 15.16 -40.52
CA LEU A 11 59.82 16.29 -41.07
C LEU A 11 61.14 15.80 -41.68
N ALA A 12 61.27 15.89 -43.00
CA ALA A 12 62.50 15.61 -43.75
C ALA A 12 62.47 16.37 -45.09
N CYS A 13 63.54 17.09 -45.41
CA CYS A 13 63.68 17.85 -46.66
C CYS A 13 65.10 17.75 -47.22
N CYS A 14 65.22 17.85 -48.55
CA CYS A 14 66.45 18.04 -49.34
C CYS A 14 67.48 16.87 -49.23
N PHE A 15 67.93 16.25 -50.32
CA PHE A 15 68.75 16.86 -51.38
C PHE A 15 68.75 15.99 -52.64
N VAL A 16 68.69 16.61 -53.83
CA VAL A 16 69.05 16.00 -55.13
C VAL A 16 69.81 17.04 -55.95
N MET A 17 70.86 16.64 -56.66
CA MET A 17 71.75 17.53 -57.42
C MET A 17 71.20 17.85 -58.83
N PRO A 18 71.57 19.00 -59.42
CA PRO A 18 71.33 19.24 -60.84
C PRO A 18 72.28 18.37 -61.70
N VAL A 19 71.72 17.49 -62.52
CA VAL A 19 72.46 16.81 -63.60
C VAL A 19 72.36 17.66 -64.85
N ALA A 20 73.50 18.00 -65.45
CA ALA A 20 73.53 18.66 -66.76
C ALA A 20 73.12 17.66 -67.85
N VAL A 21 72.06 17.98 -68.61
CA VAL A 21 71.56 17.17 -69.73
C VAL A 21 71.75 17.93 -71.04
N SER A 22 72.09 17.19 -72.10
CA SER A 22 72.42 17.72 -73.42
C SER A 22 71.20 18.30 -74.17
N SER A 23 71.48 18.91 -75.32
CA SER A 23 70.57 19.76 -76.09
C SER A 23 69.53 19.02 -76.96
N GLN A 24 68.57 19.83 -77.46
CA GLN A 24 67.61 19.57 -78.54
C GLN A 24 66.33 18.78 -78.24
N VAL A 25 65.26 19.54 -77.89
CA VAL A 25 63.90 19.32 -78.43
C VAL A 25 63.31 20.70 -78.76
N PRO A 26 62.78 20.95 -79.98
CA PRO A 26 62.04 22.18 -80.29
C PRO A 26 60.59 22.08 -79.79
N GLY A 27 60.42 22.06 -78.46
CA GLY A 27 59.10 22.13 -77.83
C GLY A 27 58.53 23.55 -77.84
N PRO A 28 57.20 23.74 -77.74
CA PRO A 28 56.62 25.05 -77.49
C PRO A 28 57.13 25.59 -76.14
N LEU A 29 57.58 26.85 -76.12
CA LEU A 29 58.13 27.47 -74.90
C LEU A 29 57.00 27.73 -73.91
N SER A 30 57.00 27.04 -72.78
CA SER A 30 56.03 27.24 -71.70
C SER A 30 56.64 27.93 -70.49
N ALA A 31 55.82 28.74 -69.81
CA ALA A 31 56.17 29.37 -68.54
C ALA A 31 54.92 29.56 -67.66
N GLU A 32 55.09 29.51 -66.35
CA GLU A 32 54.03 29.79 -65.38
C GLU A 32 54.13 31.25 -64.90
N LEU A 33 52.99 31.94 -64.86
CA LEU A 33 52.88 33.33 -64.40
C LEU A 33 52.63 33.38 -62.90
N ASN A 34 53.63 33.79 -62.13
CA ASN A 34 53.67 33.69 -60.67
C ASN A 34 53.78 35.07 -60.00
N GLY A 35 53.06 36.06 -60.57
CA GLY A 35 53.01 37.45 -60.10
C GLY A 35 51.65 37.86 -59.52
N THR A 36 51.66 38.38 -58.29
CA THR A 36 50.43 38.75 -57.54
C THR A 36 49.91 40.15 -57.89
N VAL A 37 50.81 41.14 -58.00
CA VAL A 37 50.52 42.54 -58.40
C VAL A 37 51.59 43.09 -59.35
N SER A 38 52.74 42.41 -59.46
CA SER A 38 53.89 42.86 -60.23
C SER A 38 53.72 42.64 -61.73
N ILE A 39 54.50 43.40 -62.49
CA ILE A 39 55.03 42.95 -63.77
C ILE A 39 55.79 41.63 -63.51
N ASP A 40 55.38 40.56 -64.17
CA ASP A 40 56.18 39.33 -64.27
C ASP A 40 57.06 39.44 -65.52
N THR A 41 58.31 38.97 -65.46
CA THR A 41 59.32 39.18 -66.51
C THR A 41 59.93 37.85 -66.91
N ILE A 42 59.44 37.30 -68.02
CA ILE A 42 59.87 36.01 -68.55
C ILE A 42 60.94 36.23 -69.62
N SER A 43 62.17 35.83 -69.33
CA SER A 43 63.30 35.89 -70.27
C SER A 43 63.56 34.53 -70.91
N MET A 44 63.37 34.43 -72.22
CA MET A 44 63.60 33.19 -72.98
C MET A 44 64.91 33.30 -73.78
N PRO A 45 65.89 32.40 -73.59
CA PRO A 45 67.13 32.40 -74.37
C PRO A 45 66.88 31.93 -75.79
N MET A 46 67.32 32.71 -76.78
CA MET A 46 67.26 32.30 -78.18
C MET A 46 68.34 31.26 -78.50
N PRO A 47 68.05 30.23 -79.32
CA PRO A 47 69.06 29.28 -79.77
C PRO A 47 70.13 29.98 -80.60
N LEU A 48 71.41 29.63 -80.37
CA LEU A 48 72.53 30.13 -81.16
C LEU A 48 72.49 29.55 -82.57
N GLU A 49 72.70 30.40 -83.58
CA GLU A 49 72.80 29.99 -84.97
C GLU A 49 74.28 29.99 -85.39
N ASN A 50 74.78 28.83 -85.83
CA ASN A 50 76.19 28.62 -86.20
C ASN A 50 77.18 29.10 -85.11
N GLY A 51 76.82 28.91 -83.84
CA GLY A 51 77.63 29.32 -82.68
C GLY A 51 77.65 30.83 -82.40
N ARG A 52 76.80 31.62 -83.06
CA ARG A 52 76.70 33.08 -82.86
C ARG A 52 75.26 33.49 -82.47
N PRO A 53 75.08 34.60 -81.76
CA PRO A 53 73.76 35.17 -81.54
C PRO A 53 73.18 35.63 -82.90
N PRO A 54 71.97 35.19 -83.28
CA PRO A 54 71.33 35.68 -84.50
C PRO A 54 71.02 37.17 -84.38
N LYS A 55 71.20 37.93 -85.46
CA LYS A 55 70.66 39.30 -85.54
C LYS A 55 69.14 39.20 -85.70
N LEU A 56 68.43 39.64 -84.66
CA LEU A 56 66.98 39.64 -84.57
C LEU A 56 66.49 41.07 -84.37
N SER A 57 65.36 41.42 -84.96
CA SER A 57 64.57 42.57 -84.55
C SER A 57 63.13 42.13 -84.29
N LEU A 58 62.51 42.65 -83.23
CA LEU A 58 61.10 42.40 -82.95
C LEU A 58 60.23 43.13 -83.98
N ALA A 59 59.24 42.45 -84.55
CA ALA A 59 58.29 43.09 -85.46
C ALA A 59 57.29 43.99 -84.71
N SER A 60 57.16 43.80 -83.40
CA SER A 60 56.25 44.53 -82.51
C SER A 60 56.68 44.33 -81.05
N SER A 61 56.49 45.33 -80.20
CA SER A 61 56.62 45.19 -78.73
C SER A 61 55.36 44.60 -78.07
N ARG A 62 54.44 44.05 -78.86
CA ARG A 62 53.23 43.32 -78.41
C ARG A 62 53.07 42.03 -79.22
N PRO A 63 52.50 40.96 -78.64
CA PRO A 63 52.21 39.73 -79.37
C PRO A 63 51.25 39.98 -80.53
N TYR A 64 51.52 39.35 -81.68
CA TYR A 64 50.75 39.49 -82.91
C TYR A 64 49.35 38.89 -82.79
N THR A 65 49.24 37.76 -82.07
CA THR A 65 47.96 37.25 -81.57
C THR A 65 48.12 36.78 -80.13
N VAL A 66 47.03 36.89 -79.37
CA VAL A 66 46.86 36.25 -78.06
C VAL A 66 45.67 35.31 -78.19
N LYS A 67 45.83 34.04 -77.80
CA LYS A 67 44.72 33.09 -77.66
C LYS A 67 44.58 32.63 -76.23
N SER A 68 43.41 32.14 -75.87
CA SER A 68 43.16 31.40 -74.62
C SER A 68 42.22 30.23 -74.92
N GLY A 69 42.68 29.00 -74.67
CA GLY A 69 41.94 27.79 -75.04
C GLY A 69 41.58 27.76 -76.54
N GLY A 70 42.57 27.99 -77.41
CA GLY A 70 42.43 28.06 -78.87
C GLY A 70 41.76 29.33 -79.43
N ASN A 71 40.90 30.00 -78.66
CA ASN A 71 40.14 31.18 -79.09
C ASN A 71 41.00 32.45 -79.09
N LEU A 72 40.97 33.22 -80.19
CA LEU A 72 41.59 34.53 -80.27
C LEU A 72 40.95 35.52 -79.29
N LEU A 73 41.79 36.27 -78.56
CA LEU A 73 41.37 37.31 -77.64
C LEU A 73 41.48 38.70 -78.31
N GLY A 74 40.57 39.61 -77.93
CA GLY A 74 40.56 40.98 -78.43
C GLY A 74 41.81 41.79 -78.05
N GLU A 75 42.11 42.85 -78.80
CA GLU A 75 43.34 43.66 -78.70
C GLU A 75 43.65 44.16 -77.27
N GLN A 76 42.63 44.38 -76.44
CA GLN A 76 42.78 44.68 -75.01
C GLN A 76 43.70 43.71 -74.24
N TYR A 77 43.78 42.44 -74.67
CA TYR A 77 44.66 41.44 -74.06
C TYR A 77 46.10 41.50 -74.60
N SER A 78 46.35 41.96 -75.83
CA SER A 78 47.74 42.16 -76.29
C SER A 78 48.44 43.32 -75.56
N ARG A 79 47.66 44.24 -75.00
CA ARG A 79 48.14 45.31 -74.09
C ARG A 79 48.61 44.79 -72.73
N ALA A 80 48.26 43.55 -72.35
CA ALA A 80 48.78 42.90 -71.14
C ALA A 80 50.23 42.44 -71.28
N PHE A 81 50.80 42.46 -72.49
CA PHE A 81 52.11 41.91 -72.79
C PHE A 81 52.99 42.97 -73.46
N ASN A 82 54.14 43.28 -72.86
CA ASN A 82 55.16 44.13 -73.46
C ASN A 82 56.40 43.28 -73.75
N ILE A 83 56.75 43.15 -75.02
CA ILE A 83 57.83 42.30 -75.50
C ILE A 83 59.04 43.16 -75.85
N TYR A 84 60.21 42.79 -75.34
CA TYR A 84 61.48 43.44 -75.62
C TYR A 84 62.57 42.40 -75.90
N LEU A 85 63.63 42.82 -76.58
CA LEU A 85 64.84 42.03 -76.77
C LEU A 85 65.88 42.56 -75.78
N ASP A 86 66.48 41.69 -74.95
CA ASP A 86 67.69 42.07 -74.22
C ASP A 86 68.92 41.60 -75.01
N GLU A 87 69.70 42.57 -75.49
CA GLU A 87 70.93 42.37 -76.25
C GLU A 87 72.18 42.25 -75.34
N LYS A 88 72.03 42.38 -74.02
CA LYS A 88 73.16 42.39 -73.06
C LYS A 88 73.67 40.98 -72.74
N GLY A 89 74.24 40.31 -73.74
CA GLY A 89 74.90 39.02 -73.62
C GLY A 89 74.38 38.02 -74.64
N PHE A 90 73.75 36.95 -74.16
CA PHE A 90 72.95 36.08 -75.02
C PHE A 90 71.60 36.76 -75.33
N PRO A 91 71.16 36.85 -76.60
CA PRO A 91 69.91 37.49 -76.94
C PRO A 91 68.74 36.73 -76.30
N THR A 92 68.01 37.43 -75.44
CA THR A 92 66.79 36.89 -74.82
C THR A 92 65.57 37.68 -75.28
N ILE A 93 64.45 36.98 -75.49
CA ILE A 93 63.14 37.63 -75.61
C ILE A 93 62.59 37.77 -74.19
N GLY A 94 62.48 39.02 -73.74
CA GLY A 94 61.83 39.37 -72.48
C GLY A 94 60.35 39.67 -72.71
N ILE A 95 59.47 39.04 -71.93
CA ILE A 95 58.03 39.34 -71.90
C ILE A 95 57.67 39.87 -70.52
N ILE A 96 57.27 41.14 -70.48
CA ILE A 96 56.68 41.82 -69.33
C ILE A 96 55.16 41.62 -69.36
N VAL A 97 54.58 41.09 -68.27
CA VAL A 97 53.15 40.79 -68.17
C VAL A 97 52.45 41.64 -67.12
N ASP A 98 51.49 42.46 -67.55
CA ASP A 98 50.57 43.16 -66.64
C ASP A 98 49.40 42.25 -66.26
N MET A 99 49.57 41.56 -65.13
CA MET A 99 48.61 40.62 -64.55
C MET A 99 47.23 41.23 -64.21
N ARG A 100 47.08 42.57 -64.28
CA ARG A 100 45.79 43.27 -64.08
C ARG A 100 44.93 43.28 -65.34
N LEU A 101 45.55 43.22 -66.52
CA LEU A 101 44.86 43.16 -67.82
C LEU A 101 44.48 41.73 -68.22
N LEU A 102 45.09 40.72 -67.58
CA LEU A 102 44.62 39.34 -67.63
C LEU A 102 43.49 39.16 -66.60
N ALA A 103 42.24 39.10 -67.08
CA ALA A 103 41.06 39.04 -66.21
C ALA A 103 40.65 37.62 -65.76
N LYS A 104 41.23 36.55 -66.32
CA LYS A 104 40.86 35.14 -66.04
C LYS A 104 42.10 34.27 -65.78
N PRO A 105 41.97 33.14 -65.07
CA PRO A 105 42.99 32.09 -65.09
C PRO A 105 42.91 31.28 -66.39
N GLY A 106 43.96 30.50 -66.68
CA GLY A 106 44.04 29.63 -67.85
C GLY A 106 45.34 29.76 -68.64
N THR A 107 45.38 29.05 -69.77
CA THR A 107 46.55 28.99 -70.66
C THR A 107 46.41 29.99 -71.79
N TYR A 108 47.37 30.91 -71.89
CA TYR A 108 47.48 31.94 -72.91
C TYR A 108 48.57 31.58 -73.94
N GLU A 109 48.21 31.51 -75.22
CA GLU A 109 49.18 31.35 -76.30
C GLU A 109 49.50 32.71 -76.92
N LEU A 110 50.77 33.10 -76.94
CA LEU A 110 51.25 34.34 -77.54
C LEU A 110 52.02 34.03 -78.83
N ALA A 111 51.60 34.61 -79.96
CA ALA A 111 52.42 34.61 -81.17
C ALA A 111 53.39 35.80 -81.14
N VAL A 112 54.66 35.54 -80.83
CA VAL A 112 55.75 36.53 -80.84
C VAL A 112 56.43 36.49 -82.19
N VAL A 113 56.44 37.63 -82.91
CA VAL A 113 56.95 37.69 -84.29
C VAL A 113 58.23 38.52 -84.35
N PHE A 114 59.26 37.96 -84.96
CA PHE A 114 60.55 38.62 -85.18
C PHE A 114 60.93 38.59 -86.66
N LYS A 115 61.80 39.53 -87.04
CA LYS A 115 62.51 39.51 -88.31
C LYS A 115 63.95 39.07 -88.05
N LYS A 116 64.35 37.99 -88.70
CA LYS A 116 65.74 37.53 -88.83
C LYS A 116 66.35 38.19 -90.08
N THR A 117 67.68 38.39 -90.10
CA THR A 117 68.41 39.21 -91.10
C THR A 117 67.87 39.10 -92.53
N ASP A 118 67.10 40.11 -92.95
CA ASP A 118 66.40 40.25 -94.24
C ASP A 118 65.55 39.06 -94.76
N SER A 119 65.16 38.14 -93.88
CA SER A 119 64.23 37.05 -94.19
C SER A 119 62.77 37.40 -93.85
N THR A 120 61.87 36.44 -94.13
CA THR A 120 60.46 36.47 -93.74
C THR A 120 60.25 36.56 -92.22
N LEU A 121 59.07 37.06 -91.83
CA LEU A 121 58.64 37.09 -90.43
C LEU A 121 58.37 35.68 -89.89
N GLU A 122 58.99 35.33 -88.78
CA GLU A 122 58.84 34.02 -88.11
C GLU A 122 58.08 34.18 -86.79
N PRO A 123 56.99 33.41 -86.55
CA PRO A 123 56.27 33.40 -85.28
C PRO A 123 56.78 32.30 -84.33
N ILE A 124 57.17 32.66 -83.11
CA ILE A 124 57.31 31.74 -81.98
C ILE A 124 56.01 31.77 -81.16
N THR A 125 55.47 30.58 -80.86
CA THR A 125 54.37 30.44 -79.90
C THR A 125 54.92 30.27 -78.49
N VAL A 126 54.52 31.15 -77.58
CA VAL A 126 54.84 31.10 -76.15
C VAL A 126 53.58 30.79 -75.36
N THR A 127 53.62 29.77 -74.50
CA THR A 127 52.47 29.25 -73.76
C THR A 127 52.57 29.64 -72.29
N LEU A 128 51.83 30.68 -71.89
CA LEU A 128 51.82 31.20 -70.52
C LEU A 128 50.66 30.60 -69.73
N VAL A 129 50.96 29.86 -68.67
CA VAL A 129 49.95 29.31 -67.77
C VAL A 129 49.74 30.27 -66.62
N ARG A 130 48.51 30.79 -66.46
CA ARG A 130 48.09 31.51 -65.26
C ARG A 130 47.27 30.59 -64.37
N PRO A 131 47.77 30.18 -63.18
CA PRO A 131 47.02 29.32 -62.27
C PRO A 131 45.74 30.00 -61.78
N ALA A 132 44.72 29.18 -61.49
CA ALA A 132 43.55 29.66 -60.77
C ALA A 132 43.92 29.89 -59.29
N PRO A 133 43.56 31.03 -58.68
CA PRO A 133 43.67 31.19 -57.25
C PRO A 133 42.79 30.16 -56.53
N VAL A 134 43.28 29.62 -55.41
CA VAL A 134 42.59 28.60 -54.64
C VAL A 134 42.10 29.24 -53.35
N LEU A 135 40.81 29.11 -53.07
CA LEU A 135 40.16 29.69 -51.90
C LEU A 135 39.73 28.59 -50.94
N ASP A 136 40.15 28.72 -49.68
CA ASP A 136 39.90 27.76 -48.61
C ASP A 136 39.23 28.46 -47.39
N THR A 137 38.54 27.69 -46.55
CA THR A 137 37.84 28.18 -45.35
C THR A 137 38.58 27.78 -44.09
N ILE A 138 39.01 28.74 -43.28
CA ILE A 138 39.64 28.44 -41.98
C ILE A 138 38.59 28.11 -40.91
N SER A 139 37.40 28.73 -41.01
CA SER A 139 36.31 28.59 -40.04
C SER A 139 35.00 28.24 -40.73
N THR A 140 34.23 27.31 -40.14
CA THR A 140 32.78 27.21 -40.43
C THR A 140 32.05 28.33 -39.69
N ALA A 141 31.22 29.07 -40.42
CA ALA A 141 30.43 30.14 -39.83
C ALA A 141 29.31 29.56 -38.97
N ARG A 142 29.35 29.81 -37.65
CA ARG A 142 28.35 29.31 -36.70
C ARG A 142 27.63 30.45 -35.99
N VAL A 143 26.36 30.25 -35.68
CA VAL A 143 25.60 31.07 -34.73
C VAL A 143 24.89 30.15 -33.75
N ILE A 144 24.88 30.52 -32.47
CA ILE A 144 24.17 29.82 -31.40
C ILE A 144 23.13 30.78 -30.85
N ILE A 145 21.86 30.49 -31.07
CA ILE A 145 20.72 31.21 -30.47
C ILE A 145 20.34 30.45 -29.20
N GLU A 146 20.40 31.10 -28.03
CA GLU A 146 19.91 30.55 -26.77
C GLU A 146 18.80 31.42 -26.20
N GLY A 147 17.55 30.99 -26.34
CA GLY A 147 16.39 31.82 -26.01
C GLY A 147 16.35 33.09 -26.85
N CYS A 148 16.58 34.25 -26.23
CA CYS A 148 16.55 35.56 -26.89
C CYS A 148 17.94 36.14 -27.19
N THR A 149 19.04 35.41 -26.95
CA THR A 149 20.41 35.89 -27.23
C THR A 149 21.05 35.11 -28.37
N ALA A 150 21.69 35.83 -29.30
CA ALA A 150 22.43 35.27 -30.43
C ALA A 150 23.93 35.45 -30.25
N SER A 151 24.64 34.33 -30.04
CA SER A 151 26.10 34.27 -29.93
C SER A 151 26.70 33.83 -31.26
N TYR A 152 27.44 34.74 -31.89
CA TYR A 152 28.16 34.48 -33.14
C TYR A 152 29.49 33.77 -32.84
N SER A 153 29.93 32.87 -33.73
CA SER A 153 31.34 32.41 -33.70
C SER A 153 32.28 33.53 -34.11
N THR A 154 33.58 33.24 -34.12
CA THR A 154 34.53 33.97 -34.97
C THR A 154 33.97 34.09 -36.38
N ALA A 155 34.20 35.24 -37.00
CA ALA A 155 33.70 35.57 -38.32
C ALA A 155 34.22 34.60 -39.40
N LEU A 156 33.63 34.68 -40.60
CA LEU A 156 33.97 33.79 -41.70
C LEU A 156 35.32 34.21 -42.29
N VAL A 157 36.38 33.43 -42.05
CA VAL A 157 37.73 33.71 -42.56
C VAL A 157 37.99 32.87 -43.79
N LEU A 158 38.13 33.54 -44.93
CA LEU A 158 38.52 32.95 -46.21
C LEU A 158 40.01 33.18 -46.44
N LYS A 159 40.72 32.20 -46.99
CA LYS A 159 42.16 32.26 -47.25
C LYS A 159 42.47 31.92 -48.69
N GLU A 160 43.24 32.77 -49.36
CA GLU A 160 43.87 32.41 -50.63
C GLU A 160 45.07 31.49 -50.34
N THR A 161 45.07 30.28 -50.89
CA THR A 161 46.04 29.23 -50.54
C THR A 161 47.05 28.92 -51.63
N SER A 162 46.85 29.35 -52.88
CA SER A 162 47.86 29.15 -53.94
C SER A 162 49.10 30.01 -53.70
N LYS A 163 48.92 31.25 -53.21
CA LYS A 163 49.90 32.35 -53.16
C LYS A 163 50.34 32.88 -54.54
N LEU A 164 49.74 32.40 -55.63
CA LEU A 164 50.17 32.72 -57.01
C LEU A 164 49.35 33.83 -57.65
N ALA A 165 48.05 33.92 -57.33
CA ALA A 165 47.12 34.87 -57.97
C ALA A 165 46.19 35.55 -56.97
N ASN A 166 45.88 36.82 -57.22
CA ASN A 166 44.86 37.56 -56.45
C ASN A 166 43.45 37.12 -56.88
N ILE A 167 42.54 37.05 -55.91
CA ILE A 167 41.10 36.88 -56.16
C ILE A 167 40.49 38.28 -56.24
N SER A 168 40.12 38.74 -57.43
CA SER A 168 39.42 40.02 -57.62
C SER A 168 37.90 39.84 -57.72
N GLY A 169 37.13 40.82 -57.26
CA GLY A 169 35.67 40.85 -57.41
C GLY A 169 34.96 39.71 -56.69
N LEU A 170 35.44 39.31 -55.51
CA LEU A 170 34.86 38.25 -54.69
C LEU A 170 33.54 38.71 -54.07
N VAL A 171 32.47 37.97 -54.34
CA VAL A 171 31.14 38.18 -53.75
C VAL A 171 30.75 36.93 -52.97
N VAL A 172 30.40 37.13 -51.69
CA VAL A 172 29.78 36.12 -50.84
C VAL A 172 28.26 36.29 -50.93
N HIS A 173 27.57 35.32 -51.50
CA HIS A 173 26.11 35.29 -51.52
C HIS A 173 25.59 34.84 -50.15
N PRO A 174 24.51 35.45 -49.63
CA PRO A 174 23.91 35.02 -48.37
C PRO A 174 23.54 33.52 -48.38
N PRO A 175 23.75 32.80 -47.26
CA PRO A 175 23.43 31.38 -47.17
C PRO A 175 21.93 31.13 -47.31
N TYR A 176 21.57 30.17 -48.17
CA TYR A 176 20.20 29.66 -48.26
C TYR A 176 19.98 28.55 -47.24
N PHE A 177 18.85 28.60 -46.53
CA PHE A 177 18.44 27.59 -45.55
C PHE A 177 17.15 26.89 -45.98
N ASN A 178 17.26 25.63 -46.44
CA ASN A 178 16.13 24.81 -46.91
C ASN A 178 14.98 24.69 -45.90
N ILE A 179 15.29 24.78 -44.60
CA ILE A 179 14.34 24.59 -43.50
C ILE A 179 13.32 25.73 -43.39
N CYS A 180 13.71 26.97 -43.74
CA CYS A 180 12.86 28.16 -43.69
C CYS A 180 12.65 28.82 -45.06
N ASN A 181 13.23 28.27 -46.13
CA ASN A 181 13.21 28.80 -47.50
C ASN A 181 13.59 30.29 -47.59
N ASP A 182 14.58 30.70 -46.81
CA ASP A 182 14.98 32.11 -46.64
C ASP A 182 16.49 32.28 -46.87
N SER A 183 16.86 33.30 -47.66
CA SER A 183 18.23 33.76 -47.91
C SER A 183 18.53 35.13 -47.28
N THR A 184 17.55 35.72 -46.59
CA THR A 184 17.68 36.98 -45.83
C THR A 184 17.96 36.75 -44.34
N LEU A 185 17.93 35.50 -43.89
CA LEU A 185 18.17 35.10 -42.50
C LEU A 185 19.56 35.50 -41.98
N VAL A 186 20.59 35.46 -42.84
CA VAL A 186 21.94 35.93 -42.53
C VAL A 186 22.32 37.07 -43.46
N ALA A 187 22.49 38.27 -42.91
CA ALA A 187 23.00 39.42 -43.62
C ALA A 187 24.54 39.32 -43.73
N ILE A 188 25.04 39.26 -44.96
CA ILE A 188 26.47 39.33 -45.30
C ILE A 188 26.68 40.55 -46.22
N ASN A 189 27.79 41.27 -46.03
CA ASN A 189 28.16 42.40 -46.88
C ASN A 189 28.43 41.92 -48.32
N ARG A 190 27.56 42.30 -49.28
CA ARG A 190 27.63 41.87 -50.69
C ARG A 190 28.59 42.69 -51.56
N ARG A 191 29.32 43.67 -51.01
CA ARG A 191 30.28 44.47 -51.80
C ARG A 191 31.41 43.57 -52.32
N PRO A 192 31.77 43.64 -53.62
CA PRO A 192 32.89 42.86 -54.14
C PRO A 192 34.20 43.22 -53.44
N VAL A 193 34.94 42.22 -52.96
CA VAL A 193 36.23 42.42 -52.28
C VAL A 193 37.36 41.77 -53.08
N ASN A 194 38.59 42.27 -52.92
CA ASN A 194 39.77 41.66 -53.50
C ASN A 194 40.60 41.01 -52.38
N ILE A 195 41.00 39.74 -52.54
CA ILE A 195 41.94 39.05 -51.64
C ILE A 195 43.31 38.96 -52.35
N PRO A 196 44.36 39.62 -51.85
CA PRO A 196 45.73 39.40 -52.31
C PRO A 196 46.19 37.96 -52.07
N ALA A 197 47.00 37.41 -52.96
CA ALA A 197 47.42 36.01 -52.88
C ALA A 197 48.12 35.68 -51.54
N GLY A 198 47.84 34.50 -50.99
CA GLY A 198 48.35 34.04 -49.69
C GLY A 198 47.74 34.71 -48.45
N THR A 199 46.88 35.74 -48.60
CA THR A 199 46.29 36.47 -47.47
C THR A 199 44.95 35.88 -47.00
N MET A 200 44.46 36.39 -45.86
CA MET A 200 43.17 36.03 -45.26
C MET A 200 42.24 37.25 -45.30
N LEU A 201 40.94 37.02 -45.48
CA LEU A 201 39.90 38.04 -45.42
C LEU A 201 38.77 37.58 -44.48
N GLU A 202 38.36 38.46 -43.59
CA GLU A 202 37.33 38.23 -42.59
C GLU A 202 35.99 38.84 -43.01
N PHE A 203 34.93 38.04 -43.05
CA PHE A 203 33.56 38.47 -43.37
C PHE A 203 32.69 38.46 -42.11
N ILE A 204 32.37 39.66 -41.63
CA ILE A 204 31.36 39.88 -40.58
C ILE A 204 29.96 39.59 -41.15
N TYR A 205 29.16 38.88 -40.38
CA TYR A 205 27.78 38.53 -40.71
C TYR A 205 26.86 38.68 -39.49
N HIS A 206 25.57 38.95 -39.73
CA HIS A 206 24.57 39.14 -38.68
C HIS A 206 23.29 38.34 -38.99
N LEU A 207 22.56 37.91 -37.96
CA LEU A 207 21.22 37.36 -38.15
C LEU A 207 20.20 38.49 -38.37
N ASN A 208 19.23 38.23 -39.24
CA ASN A 208 18.00 39.00 -39.30
C ASN A 208 17.03 38.47 -38.24
N ASN A 209 16.85 39.20 -37.14
CA ASN A 209 15.99 38.81 -36.02
C ASN A 209 14.57 38.40 -36.47
N ALA A 210 13.98 39.11 -37.45
CA ALA A 210 12.63 38.83 -37.95
C ALA A 210 12.49 37.51 -38.76
N SER A 211 13.60 36.87 -39.11
CA SER A 211 13.62 35.50 -39.65
C SER A 211 14.21 34.48 -38.68
N ALA A 212 14.93 34.89 -37.64
CA ALA A 212 15.48 34.01 -36.63
C ALA A 212 14.36 33.24 -35.87
N ASP A 213 13.24 33.91 -35.59
CA ASP A 213 12.06 33.30 -34.93
C ASP A 213 11.43 32.14 -35.72
N LYS A 214 11.73 32.02 -37.02
CA LYS A 214 11.23 30.94 -37.91
C LYS A 214 12.09 29.68 -37.84
N LEU A 215 13.24 29.71 -37.17
CA LEU A 215 14.14 28.56 -37.07
C LEU A 215 13.60 27.53 -36.07
N PRO A 216 13.42 26.25 -36.46
CA PRO A 216 13.09 25.21 -35.49
C PRO A 216 14.26 24.99 -34.52
N LEU A 217 13.93 24.46 -33.34
CA LEU A 217 14.92 24.06 -32.33
C LEU A 217 15.78 22.92 -32.88
N GLY A 218 17.10 23.04 -32.70
CA GLY A 218 18.10 22.11 -33.21
C GLY A 218 19.13 22.79 -34.11
N LYS A 219 19.79 21.99 -34.95
CA LYS A 219 20.83 22.44 -35.88
C LYS A 219 20.24 22.64 -37.29
N SER A 220 20.15 23.88 -37.72
CA SER A 220 19.89 24.25 -39.11
C SER A 220 21.22 24.45 -39.84
N VAL A 221 21.34 23.89 -41.05
CA VAL A 221 22.51 24.08 -41.93
C VAL A 221 22.03 24.75 -43.22
N GLY A 222 22.71 25.83 -43.59
CA GLY A 222 22.54 26.53 -44.86
C GLY A 222 23.87 26.61 -45.61
N PHE A 223 23.82 27.00 -46.86
CA PHE A 223 25.01 27.05 -47.72
C PHE A 223 25.16 28.43 -48.37
N ALA A 224 26.24 29.13 -48.05
CA ALA A 224 26.65 30.35 -48.73
C ALA A 224 27.52 29.98 -49.93
N GLN A 225 27.26 30.61 -51.09
CA GLN A 225 28.07 30.43 -52.28
C GLN A 225 29.01 31.63 -52.42
N VAL A 226 30.29 31.36 -52.68
CA VAL A 226 31.32 32.38 -52.88
C VAL A 226 31.79 32.34 -54.32
N THR A 227 31.63 33.46 -55.02
CA THR A 227 31.89 33.60 -56.46
C THR A 227 32.86 34.74 -56.74
N SER A 228 33.82 34.52 -57.63
CA SER A 228 34.67 35.56 -58.24
C SER A 228 34.88 35.21 -59.71
N PRO A 229 35.04 36.18 -60.62
CA PRO A 229 35.45 35.95 -62.01
C PRO A 229 36.77 35.16 -62.16
N ASN A 230 37.59 35.12 -61.11
CA ASN A 230 38.90 34.47 -61.12
C ASN A 230 38.86 33.01 -60.62
N LEU A 231 37.80 32.58 -59.94
CA LEU A 231 37.70 31.24 -59.37
C LEU A 231 37.21 30.23 -60.42
N GLN A 232 37.87 29.08 -60.51
CA GLN A 232 37.50 28.01 -61.45
C GLN A 232 36.18 27.33 -61.07
N THR A 233 35.89 27.23 -59.77
CA THR A 233 34.62 26.74 -59.21
C THR A 233 34.16 27.67 -58.08
N PRO A 234 32.85 27.90 -57.92
CA PRO A 234 32.33 28.60 -56.74
C PRO A 234 32.59 27.78 -55.47
N LEU A 235 33.15 28.43 -54.43
CA LEU A 235 33.36 27.80 -53.14
C LEU A 235 32.03 27.79 -52.36
N VAL A 236 31.63 26.63 -51.83
CA VAL A 236 30.38 26.47 -51.07
C VAL A 236 30.72 26.31 -49.58
N ILE A 237 30.13 27.15 -48.74
CA ILE A 237 30.49 27.30 -47.34
C ILE A 237 29.29 26.95 -46.45
N PRO A 238 29.39 25.94 -45.57
CA PRO A 238 28.31 25.61 -44.64
C PRO A 238 28.21 26.67 -43.53
N PHE A 239 27.01 27.21 -43.36
CA PHE A 239 26.61 28.04 -42.22
C PHE A 239 25.78 27.18 -41.26
N GLU A 240 26.20 27.10 -40.00
CA GLU A 240 25.51 26.34 -38.95
C GLU A 240 24.79 27.28 -37.98
N ILE A 241 23.45 27.24 -37.93
CA ILE A 241 22.69 27.93 -36.89
C ILE A 241 22.13 26.88 -35.92
N ILE A 242 22.53 26.97 -34.66
CA ILE A 242 22.04 26.12 -33.58
C ILE A 242 21.02 26.95 -32.78
N ASN A 243 19.73 26.65 -32.92
CA ASN A 243 18.69 27.26 -32.10
C ASN A 243 18.36 26.34 -30.92
N LYS A 244 18.52 26.83 -29.69
CA LYS A 244 18.23 26.08 -28.46
C LYS A 244 17.45 26.92 -27.45
N ARG A 245 16.62 26.25 -26.65
CA ARG A 245 15.97 26.90 -25.50
C ARG A 245 17.00 27.26 -24.44
N SER A 246 16.71 28.31 -23.66
CA SER A 246 17.50 28.61 -22.46
C SER A 246 17.55 27.40 -21.54
N SER A 247 18.76 27.09 -21.07
CA SER A 247 19.06 25.98 -20.16
C SER A 247 18.26 26.01 -18.83
N TRP A 248 17.64 27.15 -18.49
CA TRP A 248 16.72 27.28 -17.34
C TRP A 248 15.49 26.35 -17.42
N TRP A 249 15.05 25.97 -18.63
CA TRP A 249 13.95 25.02 -18.79
C TRP A 249 14.20 23.66 -18.13
N ILE A 250 15.47 23.22 -18.05
CA ILE A 250 15.84 21.98 -17.34
C ILE A 250 15.42 22.08 -15.86
N VAL A 251 15.70 23.21 -15.21
CA VAL A 251 15.39 23.45 -13.79
C VAL A 251 13.87 23.46 -13.57
N VAL A 252 13.13 24.19 -14.42
CA VAL A 252 11.65 24.27 -14.34
C VAL A 252 11.01 22.89 -14.47
N THR A 253 11.47 22.08 -15.43
CA THR A 253 10.91 20.75 -15.68
C THR A 253 11.25 19.73 -14.58
N ILE A 254 12.45 19.81 -13.98
CA ILE A 254 12.80 18.99 -12.80
C ILE A 254 11.93 19.38 -11.59
N VAL A 255 11.77 20.68 -11.32
CA VAL A 255 10.92 21.17 -10.22
C VAL A 255 9.46 20.74 -10.39
N LEU A 256 8.91 20.80 -11.61
CA LEU A 256 7.58 20.28 -11.89
C LEU A 256 7.47 18.76 -11.65
N GLY A 257 8.46 17.96 -12.09
CA GLY A 257 8.50 16.52 -11.82
C GLY A 257 8.51 16.18 -10.34
N LEU A 258 9.28 16.93 -9.54
CA LEU A 258 9.37 16.75 -8.08
C LEU A 258 8.09 17.22 -7.35
N ILE A 259 7.47 18.32 -7.78
CA ILE A 259 6.17 18.75 -7.23
C ILE A 259 5.09 17.71 -7.55
N THR A 260 5.04 17.19 -8.79
CA THR A 260 4.11 16.13 -9.16
C THR A 260 4.34 14.86 -8.34
N GLY A 261 5.60 14.42 -8.17
CA GLY A 261 5.97 13.29 -7.31
C GLY A 261 5.51 13.47 -5.86
N LEU A 262 5.79 14.63 -5.27
CA LEU A 262 5.38 14.98 -3.90
C LEU A 262 3.86 14.96 -3.71
N VAL A 263 3.11 15.58 -4.62
CA VAL A 263 1.63 15.60 -4.58
C VAL A 263 1.05 14.20 -4.76
N VAL A 264 1.54 13.44 -5.74
CA VAL A 264 1.11 12.06 -5.99
C VAL A 264 1.42 11.17 -4.78
N ARG A 265 2.62 11.30 -4.18
CA ARG A 265 3.01 10.56 -2.97
C ARG A 265 2.08 10.88 -1.81
N HIS A 266 2.10 12.11 -1.30
CA HIS A 266 1.41 12.42 -0.05
C HIS A 266 -0.11 12.32 -0.19
N TYR A 267 -0.68 12.88 -1.27
CA TYR A 267 -2.14 12.92 -1.39
C TYR A 267 -2.75 11.54 -1.68
N LEU A 268 -2.08 10.67 -2.46
CA LEU A 268 -2.64 9.36 -2.80
C LEU A 268 -2.23 8.24 -1.84
N ALA A 269 -1.03 8.27 -1.25
CA ALA A 269 -0.63 7.26 -0.27
C ALA A 269 -1.44 7.40 1.03
N ASP A 270 -1.54 8.63 1.58
CA ASP A 270 -2.26 8.90 2.82
C ASP A 270 -3.76 8.60 2.63
N LYS A 271 -4.34 9.00 1.49
CA LYS A 271 -5.74 8.69 1.15
C LYS A 271 -5.98 7.19 0.96
N LYS A 272 -5.07 6.46 0.31
CA LYS A 272 -5.18 4.99 0.15
C LYS A 272 -5.11 4.28 1.51
N GLN A 273 -4.17 4.67 2.37
CA GLN A 273 -4.04 4.10 3.70
C GLN A 273 -5.28 4.39 4.55
N TRP A 274 -5.86 5.59 4.42
CA TRP A 274 -7.08 5.96 5.12
C TRP A 274 -8.31 5.15 4.67
N GLU A 275 -8.59 5.06 3.36
CA GLU A 275 -9.71 4.24 2.87
C GLU A 275 -9.54 2.75 3.23
N GLN A 276 -8.30 2.26 3.31
CA GLN A 276 -8.02 0.90 3.80
C GLN A 276 -8.32 0.74 5.30
N GLN A 277 -7.92 1.68 6.15
CA GLN A 277 -8.27 1.65 7.59
C GLN A 277 -9.79 1.76 7.80
N ARG A 278 -10.46 2.59 7.01
CA ARG A 278 -11.92 2.76 7.01
C ARG A 278 -12.65 1.49 6.56
N MET A 279 -12.15 0.81 5.51
CA MET A 279 -12.65 -0.50 5.08
C MET A 279 -12.50 -1.55 6.20
N ASN A 280 -11.34 -1.60 6.86
CA ASN A 280 -11.12 -2.50 8.00
C ASN A 280 -12.10 -2.19 9.16
N GLY A 281 -12.41 -0.92 9.40
CA GLY A 281 -13.43 -0.48 10.37
C GLY A 281 -14.85 -0.95 10.02
N PHE A 282 -15.26 -0.86 8.75
CA PHE A 282 -16.56 -1.38 8.30
C PHE A 282 -16.63 -2.91 8.39
N ILE A 283 -15.56 -3.64 8.05
CA ILE A 283 -15.49 -5.10 8.21
C ILE A 283 -15.59 -5.50 9.70
N CYS A 284 -14.99 -4.73 10.60
CA CYS A 284 -15.12 -4.91 12.05
C CYS A 284 -16.59 -4.74 12.50
N ILE A 285 -17.26 -3.66 12.08
CA ILE A 285 -18.69 -3.42 12.35
C ILE A 285 -19.56 -4.58 11.83
N GLU A 286 -19.36 -5.01 10.58
CA GLU A 286 -20.16 -6.06 9.94
C GLU A 286 -20.03 -7.41 10.68
N ASN A 287 -18.81 -7.79 11.06
CA ASN A 287 -18.56 -9.03 11.80
C ASN A 287 -19.20 -8.99 13.19
N ILE A 288 -19.04 -7.89 13.93
CA ILE A 288 -19.67 -7.69 15.23
C ILE A 288 -21.19 -7.76 15.11
N GLN A 289 -21.79 -7.09 14.11
CA GLN A 289 -23.25 -7.13 13.88
C GLN A 289 -23.76 -8.54 13.57
N LYS A 290 -23.06 -9.30 12.71
CA LYS A 290 -23.43 -10.68 12.36
C LYS A 290 -23.40 -11.63 13.55
N GLU A 291 -22.52 -11.41 14.51
CA GLU A 291 -22.41 -12.22 15.72
C GLU A 291 -23.41 -11.77 16.80
N VAL A 292 -23.55 -10.47 17.04
CA VAL A 292 -24.55 -9.89 17.97
C VAL A 292 -25.99 -10.24 17.56
N ALA A 293 -26.29 -10.35 16.26
CA ALA A 293 -27.62 -10.74 15.77
C ALA A 293 -28.07 -12.15 16.21
N ARG A 294 -27.17 -12.99 16.73
CA ARG A 294 -27.47 -14.35 17.23
C ARG A 294 -27.70 -14.40 18.74
N ILE A 295 -27.40 -13.33 19.47
CA ILE A 295 -27.37 -13.27 20.93
C ILE A 295 -28.56 -12.44 21.42
N GLN A 296 -29.39 -12.97 22.31
CA GLN A 296 -30.55 -12.24 22.84
C GLN A 296 -30.24 -11.42 24.10
N ASP A 297 -29.16 -11.73 24.86
CA ASP A 297 -28.76 -11.05 26.10
C ASP A 297 -28.73 -9.51 25.97
N LYS A 298 -29.69 -8.85 26.63
CA LYS A 298 -29.88 -7.39 26.50
C LYS A 298 -28.66 -6.57 27.00
N PRO A 299 -28.08 -6.81 28.20
CA PRO A 299 -26.90 -6.06 28.64
C PRO A 299 -25.72 -6.14 27.67
N TYR A 300 -25.42 -7.32 27.13
CA TYR A 300 -24.39 -7.51 26.12
C TYR A 300 -24.69 -6.71 24.85
N ARG A 301 -25.93 -6.79 24.33
CA ARG A 301 -26.36 -6.03 23.15
C ARG A 301 -26.26 -4.52 23.33
N ASP A 302 -26.69 -4.00 24.48
CA ASP A 302 -26.61 -2.57 24.80
C ASP A 302 -25.16 -2.09 24.87
N ALA A 303 -24.27 -2.86 25.51
CA ALA A 303 -22.84 -2.54 25.61
C ALA A 303 -22.16 -2.54 24.24
N VAL A 304 -22.42 -3.54 23.40
CA VAL A 304 -21.84 -3.59 22.04
C VAL A 304 -22.44 -2.52 21.12
N ALA A 305 -23.71 -2.13 21.31
CA ALA A 305 -24.30 -1.00 20.57
C ALA A 305 -23.58 0.32 20.87
N GLN A 306 -23.16 0.58 22.12
CA GLN A 306 -22.35 1.76 22.45
C GLN A 306 -20.97 1.75 21.77
N LEU A 307 -20.30 0.58 21.73
CA LEU A 307 -19.03 0.42 21.01
C LEU A 307 -19.20 0.71 19.50
N LEU A 308 -20.27 0.20 18.87
CA LEU A 308 -20.56 0.43 17.46
C LEU A 308 -20.93 1.89 17.16
N LEU A 309 -21.68 2.57 18.04
CA LEU A 309 -21.97 4.01 17.92
C LEU A 309 -20.69 4.85 17.99
N GLY A 310 -19.79 4.55 18.94
CA GLY A 310 -18.50 5.19 19.07
C GLY A 310 -17.63 5.01 17.82
N LEU A 311 -17.55 3.78 17.29
CA LEU A 311 -16.78 3.47 16.08
C LEU A 311 -17.38 4.14 14.83
N ASN A 312 -18.70 4.13 14.66
CA ASN A 312 -19.33 4.80 13.51
C ASN A 312 -19.12 6.32 13.56
N ALA A 313 -19.27 6.95 14.73
CA ALA A 313 -19.02 8.40 14.89
C ALA A 313 -17.57 8.81 14.61
N LEU A 314 -16.59 7.90 14.80
CA LEU A 314 -15.20 8.10 14.39
C LEU A 314 -15.04 8.00 12.86
N LEU A 315 -15.62 6.98 12.23
CA LEU A 315 -15.57 6.75 10.78
C LEU A 315 -16.29 7.85 9.99
N GLU A 316 -17.39 8.41 10.51
CA GLU A 316 -18.11 9.54 9.92
C GLU A 316 -17.32 10.85 10.05
N LYS A 317 -16.79 11.18 11.23
CA LYS A 317 -15.97 12.39 11.44
C LYS A 317 -14.74 12.42 10.53
N ALA A 318 -14.15 11.27 10.27
CA ALA A 318 -12.99 11.15 9.38
C ALA A 318 -13.30 11.50 7.92
N GLY A 319 -14.57 11.46 7.49
CA GLY A 319 -14.99 11.90 6.14
C GLY A 319 -15.13 13.41 5.95
N GLY A 320 -14.94 14.22 7.00
CA GLY A 320 -15.15 15.67 6.98
C GLY A 320 -13.99 16.50 6.42
N ALA A 321 -14.28 17.73 5.97
CA ALA A 321 -13.32 18.64 5.33
C ALA A 321 -12.09 19.03 6.18
N ALA A 322 -12.08 18.73 7.49
CA ALA A 322 -10.90 18.89 8.35
C ALA A 322 -9.69 18.04 7.91
N TYR A 323 -9.91 16.97 7.14
CA TYR A 323 -8.86 15.99 6.77
C TYR A 323 -7.78 16.55 5.84
N PHE A 324 -8.04 17.65 5.11
CA PHE A 324 -7.02 18.35 4.31
C PHE A 324 -5.86 18.93 5.14
N THR A 325 -5.98 18.94 6.48
CA THR A 325 -4.87 19.30 7.39
C THR A 325 -3.87 18.17 7.63
N GLY A 326 -4.02 17.01 6.99
CA GLY A 326 -3.01 15.94 6.94
C GLY A 326 -2.79 15.20 8.26
N ILE A 327 -3.83 15.04 9.09
CA ILE A 327 -3.76 14.16 10.25
C ILE A 327 -4.12 12.74 9.79
N ALA A 328 -3.12 11.97 9.38
CA ALA A 328 -3.23 10.51 9.41
C ALA A 328 -3.28 10.11 10.89
N ASP A 329 -4.48 10.07 11.46
CA ASP A 329 -4.68 9.95 12.90
C ASP A 329 -4.48 8.48 13.35
N PRO A 330 -3.39 8.15 14.08
CA PRO A 330 -3.12 6.76 14.49
C PRO A 330 -4.25 6.21 15.38
N ASP A 331 -5.02 7.10 16.02
CA ASP A 331 -6.22 6.82 16.78
C ASP A 331 -7.23 5.92 16.03
N ILE A 332 -7.36 5.97 14.70
CA ILE A 332 -8.37 5.13 14.00
C ILE A 332 -7.99 3.65 14.10
N ALA A 333 -6.74 3.29 13.85
CA ALA A 333 -6.29 1.90 13.95
C ALA A 333 -6.27 1.43 15.41
N THR A 334 -5.81 2.29 16.33
CA THR A 334 -5.82 2.01 17.76
C THR A 334 -7.24 1.79 18.29
N LYS A 335 -8.21 2.63 17.93
CA LYS A 335 -9.61 2.52 18.41
C LYS A 335 -10.35 1.33 17.81
N ILE A 336 -10.05 0.94 16.56
CA ILE A 336 -10.53 -0.35 16.02
C ILE A 336 -10.00 -1.52 16.87
N GLN A 337 -8.73 -1.48 17.28
CA GLN A 337 -8.14 -2.50 18.15
C GLN A 337 -8.70 -2.47 19.58
N GLU A 338 -8.94 -1.28 20.17
CA GLU A 338 -9.58 -1.11 21.48
C GLU A 338 -11.01 -1.66 21.48
N VAL A 339 -11.82 -1.31 20.47
CA VAL A 339 -13.19 -1.84 20.29
C VAL A 339 -13.17 -3.36 20.10
N THR A 340 -12.22 -3.88 19.33
CA THR A 340 -12.05 -5.33 19.13
C THR A 340 -11.68 -6.05 20.43
N THR A 341 -10.76 -5.49 21.22
CA THR A 341 -10.39 -6.03 22.53
C THR A 341 -11.56 -5.98 23.51
N ALA A 342 -12.26 -4.85 23.62
CA ALA A 342 -13.44 -4.69 24.48
C ALA A 342 -14.56 -5.67 24.10
N TYR A 343 -14.82 -5.85 22.80
CA TYR A 343 -15.76 -6.85 22.29
C TYR A 343 -15.36 -8.28 22.69
N ASN A 344 -14.08 -8.65 22.50
CA ASN A 344 -13.58 -9.97 22.89
C ASN A 344 -13.67 -10.21 24.40
N THR A 345 -13.46 -9.18 25.23
CA THR A 345 -13.64 -9.27 26.70
C THR A 345 -15.12 -9.49 27.07
N LEU A 346 -16.05 -8.76 26.45
CA LEU A 346 -17.50 -8.96 26.65
C LEU A 346 -17.93 -10.38 26.24
N LYS A 347 -17.44 -10.86 25.09
CA LYS A 347 -17.70 -12.21 24.57
C LYS A 347 -17.18 -13.31 25.51
N ALA A 348 -15.94 -13.21 25.98
CA ALA A 348 -15.38 -14.18 26.93
C ALA A 348 -16.16 -14.23 28.25
N GLY A 349 -16.65 -13.08 28.72
CA GLY A 349 -17.55 -13.01 29.89
C GLY A 349 -18.90 -13.71 29.65
N LEU A 350 -19.47 -13.56 28.45
CA LEU A 350 -20.70 -14.27 28.05
C LEU A 350 -20.47 -15.79 27.97
N GLU A 351 -19.40 -16.23 27.30
CA GLU A 351 -19.03 -17.65 27.15
C GLU A 351 -18.82 -18.33 28.50
N GLN A 352 -18.14 -17.66 29.44
CA GLN A 352 -17.95 -18.19 30.80
C GLN A 352 -19.28 -18.29 31.58
N ARG A 353 -20.17 -17.28 31.51
CA ARG A 353 -21.52 -17.36 32.12
C ARG A 353 -22.34 -18.51 31.54
N LEU A 354 -22.33 -18.70 30.22
CA LEU A 354 -23.03 -19.80 29.56
C LEU A 354 -22.51 -21.18 30.02
N LYS A 355 -21.19 -21.34 30.12
CA LYS A 355 -20.53 -22.55 30.61
C LYS A 355 -20.85 -22.85 32.08
N ASP A 356 -20.88 -21.83 32.92
CA ASP A 356 -21.25 -21.96 34.34
C ASP A 356 -22.74 -22.26 34.53
N LEU A 357 -23.61 -21.81 33.60
CA LEU A 357 -25.02 -22.19 33.59
C LEU A 357 -25.22 -23.64 33.12
N ASP A 358 -24.57 -24.05 32.04
CA ASP A 358 -24.57 -25.45 31.55
C ASP A 358 -24.12 -26.45 32.64
N GLY A 359 -23.04 -26.12 33.35
CA GLY A 359 -22.54 -26.91 34.48
C GLY A 359 -23.48 -26.98 35.69
N LYS A 360 -24.41 -26.03 35.83
CA LYS A 360 -25.50 -26.06 36.82
C LYS A 360 -26.70 -26.86 36.30
N LEU A 361 -27.08 -26.67 35.04
CA LEU A 361 -28.21 -27.33 34.40
C LEU A 361 -28.02 -28.85 34.33
N LYS A 362 -26.82 -29.33 34.00
CA LYS A 362 -26.48 -30.76 34.00
C LYS A 362 -26.62 -31.43 35.38
N LYS A 363 -26.45 -30.69 36.48
CA LYS A 363 -26.72 -31.20 37.85
C LYS A 363 -28.21 -31.24 38.15
N ILE A 364 -28.95 -30.22 37.72
CA ILE A 364 -30.40 -30.12 37.88
C ILE A 364 -31.14 -31.19 37.05
N ALA A 365 -30.65 -31.53 35.86
CA ALA A 365 -31.23 -32.59 35.02
C ALA A 365 -31.37 -33.91 35.79
N GLY A 366 -30.33 -34.32 36.51
CA GLY A 366 -30.34 -35.52 37.36
C GLY A 366 -31.36 -35.48 38.52
N CYS A 367 -31.85 -34.31 38.90
CA CYS A 367 -32.96 -34.15 39.86
C CYS A 367 -34.34 -34.42 39.23
N PHE A 368 -34.46 -34.42 37.89
CA PHE A 368 -35.70 -34.64 37.14
C PHE A 368 -35.70 -35.93 36.29
N GLU A 369 -34.55 -36.54 36.02
CA GLU A 369 -34.39 -37.78 35.23
C GLU A 369 -35.00 -39.04 35.88
N ASN A 370 -35.47 -38.95 37.12
CA ASN A 370 -35.98 -40.05 37.91
C ASN A 370 -37.17 -39.56 38.75
N ASP A 371 -38.30 -40.27 38.72
CA ASP A 371 -39.50 -39.85 39.46
C ASP A 371 -39.21 -39.72 40.97
N PRO A 372 -39.52 -38.55 41.58
CA PRO A 372 -39.43 -38.37 43.03
C PRO A 372 -40.48 -39.22 43.77
N PRO A 373 -40.19 -39.68 44.99
CA PRO A 373 -41.17 -40.41 45.78
C PRO A 373 -42.30 -39.50 46.28
N GLY A 374 -43.49 -39.68 45.70
CA GLY A 374 -44.76 -39.23 46.27
C GLY A 374 -45.37 -37.97 45.63
N SER A 375 -46.70 -37.94 45.66
CA SER A 375 -47.53 -36.85 45.15
C SER A 375 -47.26 -35.49 45.82
N LEU A 376 -46.84 -35.49 47.09
CA LEU A 376 -46.54 -34.30 47.92
C LEU A 376 -45.66 -33.25 47.20
N VAL A 377 -44.56 -33.70 46.59
CA VAL A 377 -43.55 -32.81 45.99
C VAL A 377 -43.80 -32.52 44.50
N ALA A 378 -44.74 -33.23 43.88
CA ALA A 378 -44.94 -33.20 42.43
C ALA A 378 -45.28 -31.79 41.90
N GLY A 379 -46.12 -31.02 42.61
CA GLY A 379 -46.49 -29.66 42.22
C GLY A 379 -45.31 -28.66 42.23
N LYS A 380 -44.48 -28.70 43.28
CA LYS A 380 -43.28 -27.84 43.37
C LYS A 380 -42.22 -28.25 42.34
N LEU A 381 -42.00 -29.55 42.14
CA LEU A 381 -41.02 -30.05 41.18
C LEU A 381 -41.48 -29.85 39.72
N ALA A 382 -42.78 -29.92 39.42
CA ALA A 382 -43.33 -29.49 38.13
C ALA A 382 -43.10 -27.99 37.88
N THR A 383 -43.29 -27.15 38.91
CA THR A 383 -43.03 -25.70 38.83
C THR A 383 -41.54 -25.39 38.61
N ALA A 384 -40.65 -26.12 39.30
CA ALA A 384 -39.20 -26.04 39.11
C ALA A 384 -38.77 -26.53 37.72
N ARG A 385 -39.43 -27.57 37.19
CA ARG A 385 -39.21 -28.12 35.85
C ARG A 385 -39.65 -27.14 34.74
N LEU A 386 -40.82 -26.52 34.85
CA LEU A 386 -41.24 -25.46 33.91
C LEU A 386 -40.27 -24.26 33.93
N SER A 387 -39.76 -23.92 35.11
CA SER A 387 -38.72 -22.89 35.26
C SER A 387 -37.39 -23.31 34.60
N TYR A 388 -37.04 -24.60 34.67
CA TYR A 388 -35.86 -25.19 34.02
C TYR A 388 -35.98 -25.25 32.49
N GLU A 389 -37.15 -25.64 31.98
CA GLU A 389 -37.45 -25.66 30.54
C GLU A 389 -37.41 -24.23 29.95
N PHE A 390 -37.87 -23.22 30.70
CA PHE A 390 -37.66 -21.80 30.34
C PHE A 390 -36.18 -21.38 30.36
N VAL A 391 -35.35 -21.93 31.26
CA VAL A 391 -33.90 -21.69 31.22
C VAL A 391 -33.25 -22.31 29.99
N LEU A 392 -33.68 -23.50 29.56
CA LEU A 392 -33.17 -24.14 28.33
C LEU A 392 -33.52 -23.31 27.08
N ASP A 393 -34.74 -22.79 26.98
CA ASP A 393 -35.16 -21.85 25.92
C ASP A 393 -34.25 -20.61 25.87
N ARG A 394 -34.04 -19.97 27.04
CA ARG A 394 -33.17 -18.78 27.15
C ARG A 394 -31.70 -19.07 26.83
N MET A 395 -31.20 -20.24 27.20
CA MET A 395 -29.86 -20.70 26.82
C MET A 395 -29.73 -20.95 25.32
N GLY A 396 -30.77 -21.50 24.67
CA GLY A 396 -30.83 -21.60 23.20
C GLY A 396 -30.83 -20.25 22.49
N GLY A 397 -31.38 -19.21 23.13
CA GLY A 397 -31.29 -17.80 22.69
C GLY A 397 -30.00 -17.06 23.08
N PHE A 398 -29.05 -17.71 23.77
CA PHE A 398 -27.86 -17.08 24.35
C PHE A 398 -28.19 -15.88 25.28
N ASP A 399 -29.19 -16.03 26.15
CA ASP A 399 -29.66 -15.02 27.12
C ASP A 399 -29.47 -15.49 28.59
N PRO A 400 -28.21 -15.58 29.09
CA PRO A 400 -27.95 -16.00 30.46
C PRO A 400 -28.52 -15.02 31.49
N THR A 401 -28.68 -13.73 31.16
CA THR A 401 -29.24 -12.74 32.10
C THR A 401 -30.73 -12.97 32.37
N ALA A 402 -31.54 -13.32 31.37
CA ALA A 402 -32.94 -13.72 31.63
C ALA A 402 -33.06 -15.16 32.16
N ALA A 403 -32.04 -16.00 31.94
CA ALA A 403 -32.01 -17.37 32.47
C ALA A 403 -31.71 -17.41 33.98
N GLU A 404 -30.77 -16.61 34.48
CA GLU A 404 -30.33 -16.61 35.89
C GLU A 404 -31.48 -16.51 36.92
N PRO A 405 -32.48 -15.61 36.78
CA PRO A 405 -33.63 -15.53 37.70
C PRO A 405 -34.54 -16.77 37.66
N SER A 406 -34.69 -17.41 36.50
CA SER A 406 -35.49 -18.64 36.37
C SER A 406 -34.73 -19.86 36.90
N LEU A 407 -33.40 -19.90 36.76
CA LEU A 407 -32.56 -20.90 37.41
C LEU A 407 -32.65 -20.80 38.95
N ALA A 408 -32.64 -19.58 39.50
CA ALA A 408 -32.83 -19.37 40.93
C ALA A 408 -34.19 -19.88 41.42
N LYS A 409 -35.27 -19.71 40.62
CA LYS A 409 -36.60 -20.29 40.92
C LYS A 409 -36.59 -21.82 40.85
N THR A 410 -35.92 -22.42 39.86
CA THR A 410 -35.75 -23.89 39.80
C THR A 410 -35.05 -24.42 41.06
N ILE A 411 -33.96 -23.77 41.48
CA ILE A 411 -33.19 -24.16 42.68
C ILE A 411 -34.06 -24.04 43.94
N ALA A 412 -34.73 -22.90 44.13
CA ALA A 412 -35.64 -22.68 45.26
C ALA A 412 -36.77 -23.72 45.31
N GLY A 413 -37.42 -24.01 44.18
CA GLY A 413 -38.50 -25.00 44.11
C GLY A 413 -38.06 -26.43 44.43
N ILE A 414 -36.82 -26.81 44.08
CA ILE A 414 -36.22 -28.10 44.46
C ILE A 414 -35.88 -28.12 45.96
N GLY A 415 -35.30 -27.03 46.48
CA GLY A 415 -34.99 -26.89 47.90
C GLY A 415 -36.24 -26.93 48.80
N GLU A 416 -37.31 -26.25 48.38
CA GLU A 416 -38.62 -26.31 49.05
C GLU A 416 -39.22 -27.72 49.02
N ALA A 417 -39.21 -28.40 47.86
CA ALA A 417 -39.71 -29.77 47.76
C ALA A 417 -38.94 -30.75 48.67
N ILE A 418 -37.62 -30.56 48.79
CA ILE A 418 -36.77 -31.30 49.74
C ILE A 418 -37.15 -30.97 51.20
N GLY A 419 -37.44 -29.71 51.52
CA GLY A 419 -37.91 -29.28 52.84
C GLY A 419 -39.25 -29.92 53.21
N ASP A 420 -40.23 -29.88 52.32
CA ASP A 420 -41.56 -30.48 52.53
C ASP A 420 -41.44 -31.99 52.77
N LEU A 421 -40.63 -32.69 51.96
CA LEU A 421 -40.41 -34.14 52.09
C LEU A 421 -39.63 -34.51 53.37
N LYS A 422 -38.68 -33.67 53.81
CA LYS A 422 -37.99 -33.82 55.10
C LYS A 422 -38.98 -33.68 56.26
N ASN A 423 -39.84 -32.66 56.22
CA ASN A 423 -40.87 -32.43 57.24
C ASN A 423 -41.89 -33.58 57.28
N TYR A 424 -42.31 -34.08 56.11
CA TYR A 424 -43.19 -35.23 56.03
C TYR A 424 -42.55 -36.49 56.66
N LEU A 425 -41.30 -36.82 56.31
CA LEU A 425 -40.61 -37.97 56.92
C LEU A 425 -40.38 -37.82 58.44
N LEU A 426 -40.21 -36.59 58.94
CA LEU A 426 -40.19 -36.31 60.39
C LEU A 426 -41.56 -36.55 61.03
N SER A 427 -42.67 -36.22 60.36
CA SER A 427 -44.01 -36.55 60.86
C SER A 427 -44.26 -38.07 60.89
N VAL A 428 -43.82 -38.80 59.85
CA VAL A 428 -43.84 -40.28 59.80
C VAL A 428 -43.02 -40.87 60.94
N GLN A 429 -41.83 -40.33 61.24
CA GLN A 429 -41.06 -40.74 62.40
C GLN A 429 -41.83 -40.53 63.70
N GLN A 430 -42.38 -39.34 63.92
CA GLN A 430 -43.11 -39.02 65.16
C GLN A 430 -44.31 -39.94 65.36
N LEU A 431 -45.03 -40.25 64.27
CA LEU A 431 -46.12 -41.20 64.24
C LEU A 431 -45.69 -42.60 64.73
N PHE A 432 -44.64 -43.19 64.15
CA PHE A 432 -44.18 -44.53 64.51
C PHE A 432 -43.28 -44.60 65.76
N SER A 433 -42.83 -43.47 66.32
CA SER A 433 -42.01 -43.45 67.54
C SER A 433 -42.84 -43.62 68.82
N LYS A 434 -44.09 -43.13 68.82
CA LYS A 434 -44.99 -43.10 69.97
C LYS A 434 -45.75 -44.41 70.12
N ASP A 435 -45.81 -44.97 71.33
CA ASP A 435 -46.57 -46.20 71.59
C ASP A 435 -48.10 -46.02 71.53
N GLU A 436 -48.61 -44.80 71.73
CA GLU A 436 -50.05 -44.47 71.63
C GLU A 436 -50.63 -44.64 70.21
N ASN A 437 -49.77 -44.68 69.19
CA ASN A 437 -50.17 -44.86 67.79
C ASN A 437 -50.19 -46.34 67.34
N TYR A 438 -49.94 -47.28 68.27
CA TYR A 438 -50.04 -48.72 68.03
C TYR A 438 -51.07 -49.35 68.97
N PRO A 439 -52.07 -50.09 68.48
CA PRO A 439 -52.98 -50.86 69.31
C PRO A 439 -52.23 -51.70 70.36
N ALA A 440 -52.75 -51.73 71.58
CA ALA A 440 -52.24 -52.49 72.72
C ALA A 440 -52.13 -54.00 72.41
N SER A 441 -52.99 -54.49 71.52
CA SER A 441 -53.04 -55.87 71.04
C SER A 441 -51.89 -56.27 70.10
N ILE A 442 -51.03 -55.35 69.66
CA ILE A 442 -49.93 -55.69 68.76
C ILE A 442 -48.73 -56.26 69.54
N PRO A 443 -48.16 -57.41 69.10
CA PRO A 443 -46.99 -58.01 69.73
C PRO A 443 -45.82 -57.03 69.87
N GLN A 444 -45.23 -56.95 71.07
CA GLN A 444 -44.14 -56.01 71.35
C GLN A 444 -42.94 -56.18 70.42
N GLN A 445 -42.65 -57.42 69.98
CA GLN A 445 -41.61 -57.69 68.98
C GLN A 445 -41.86 -56.96 67.65
N LEU A 446 -43.12 -56.86 67.20
CA LEU A 446 -43.47 -56.12 65.98
C LEU A 446 -43.29 -54.61 66.19
N LYS A 447 -43.70 -54.05 67.34
CA LYS A 447 -43.45 -52.64 67.70
C LYS A 447 -41.95 -52.33 67.69
N THR A 448 -41.12 -53.21 68.28
CA THR A 448 -39.66 -53.08 68.28
C THR A 448 -39.07 -53.14 66.87
N THR A 449 -39.49 -54.07 66.02
CA THR A 449 -39.00 -54.15 64.62
C THR A 449 -39.35 -52.88 63.83
N ILE A 450 -40.57 -52.35 63.98
CA ILE A 450 -40.99 -51.13 63.29
C ILE A 450 -40.18 -49.92 63.77
N LYS A 451 -40.01 -49.76 65.09
CA LYS A 451 -39.17 -48.70 65.67
C LYS A 451 -37.70 -48.79 65.22
N ASN A 452 -37.14 -50.00 65.13
CA ASN A 452 -35.78 -50.22 64.64
C ASN A 452 -35.63 -49.86 63.16
N THR A 453 -36.54 -50.32 62.28
CA THR A 453 -36.51 -49.97 60.85
C THR A 453 -36.74 -48.48 60.64
N MET A 454 -37.64 -47.85 61.41
CA MET A 454 -37.83 -46.40 61.40
C MET A 454 -36.56 -45.66 61.84
N GLY A 455 -35.87 -46.16 62.88
CA GLY A 455 -34.54 -45.69 63.26
C GLY A 455 -33.50 -45.79 62.14
N THR A 456 -33.54 -46.85 61.32
CA THR A 456 -32.69 -47.04 60.13
C THR A 456 -33.08 -46.17 58.93
N ILE A 457 -34.34 -45.72 58.84
CA ILE A 457 -34.77 -44.68 57.89
C ILE A 457 -34.26 -43.31 58.38
N MET A 458 -34.41 -43.02 59.67
CA MET A 458 -34.00 -41.77 60.31
C MET A 458 -32.49 -41.56 60.38
N GLY A 459 -31.71 -42.64 60.50
CA GLY A 459 -30.25 -42.57 60.31
C GLY A 459 -29.91 -41.97 58.94
N SER A 460 -30.61 -42.40 57.88
CA SER A 460 -30.46 -41.80 56.55
C SER A 460 -31.04 -40.39 56.44
N LEU A 461 -32.03 -40.00 57.24
CA LEU A 461 -32.47 -38.59 57.28
C LEU A 461 -31.35 -37.66 57.81
N SER A 462 -30.46 -38.17 58.67
CA SER A 462 -29.28 -37.42 59.15
C SER A 462 -28.13 -37.33 58.14
N GLU A 463 -28.19 -38.08 57.04
CA GLU A 463 -27.28 -37.92 55.88
C GLU A 463 -27.63 -36.65 55.07
N LEU A 464 -28.87 -36.14 55.20
CA LEU A 464 -29.31 -34.90 54.55
C LEU A 464 -28.64 -33.68 55.20
N LYS A 465 -28.14 -32.76 54.37
CA LYS A 465 -27.71 -31.43 54.84
C LYS A 465 -28.65 -30.35 54.33
N ASP A 466 -28.74 -29.26 55.07
CA ASP A 466 -29.64 -28.14 54.81
C ASP A 466 -28.88 -26.96 54.16
N ASP A 467 -28.57 -27.09 52.88
CA ASP A 467 -28.21 -25.96 52.01
C ASP A 467 -29.07 -26.05 50.73
N PRO A 468 -30.07 -25.16 50.54
CA PRO A 468 -30.94 -25.17 49.37
C PRO A 468 -30.26 -24.60 48.11
N THR A 469 -29.00 -24.16 48.18
CA THR A 469 -28.25 -23.53 47.08
C THR A 469 -27.16 -24.43 46.49
N ASP A 470 -26.63 -25.40 47.25
CA ASP A 470 -25.69 -26.39 46.71
C ASP A 470 -26.41 -27.46 45.87
N LEU A 471 -26.34 -27.29 44.55
CA LEU A 471 -26.85 -28.25 43.57
C LEU A 471 -26.34 -29.69 43.77
N LEU A 472 -25.08 -29.87 44.20
CA LEU A 472 -24.52 -31.22 44.41
C LEU A 472 -25.20 -31.90 45.59
N LEU A 473 -25.45 -31.13 46.66
CA LEU A 473 -26.19 -31.57 47.83
C LEU A 473 -27.67 -31.84 47.51
N LEU A 474 -28.34 -31.01 46.70
CA LEU A 474 -29.73 -31.25 46.29
C LEU A 474 -29.88 -32.61 45.57
N THR A 475 -28.98 -32.93 44.63
CA THR A 475 -28.99 -34.25 43.94
C THR A 475 -28.67 -35.41 44.90
N ALA A 476 -27.74 -35.21 45.85
CA ALA A 476 -27.43 -36.19 46.88
C ALA A 476 -28.63 -36.44 47.81
N ASN A 477 -29.26 -35.38 48.31
CA ASN A 477 -30.44 -35.42 49.16
C ASN A 477 -31.58 -36.19 48.48
N LEU A 478 -31.92 -35.89 47.21
CA LEU A 478 -32.94 -36.64 46.44
C LEU A 478 -32.59 -38.14 46.30
N THR A 479 -31.32 -38.49 46.19
CA THR A 479 -30.86 -39.89 46.16
C THR A 479 -31.07 -40.59 47.51
N VAL A 480 -30.86 -39.89 48.62
CA VAL A 480 -31.14 -40.39 49.98
C VAL A 480 -32.66 -40.52 50.21
N PHE A 481 -33.47 -39.54 49.77
CA PHE A 481 -34.93 -39.60 49.84
C PHE A 481 -35.52 -40.82 49.11
N ARG A 482 -35.02 -41.15 47.91
CA ARG A 482 -35.48 -42.35 47.19
C ARG A 482 -35.22 -43.64 47.97
N LYS A 483 -34.06 -43.76 48.61
CA LYS A 483 -33.73 -44.90 49.50
C LYS A 483 -34.64 -44.94 50.73
N MET A 484 -34.96 -43.79 51.33
CA MET A 484 -35.83 -43.70 52.50
C MET A 484 -37.29 -44.04 52.15
N SER A 485 -37.81 -43.58 51.01
CA SER A 485 -39.15 -43.95 50.55
C SER A 485 -39.26 -45.44 50.21
N GLY A 486 -38.25 -46.03 49.55
CA GLY A 486 -38.19 -47.48 49.35
C GLY A 486 -38.30 -48.25 50.68
N LYS A 487 -37.41 -47.94 51.64
CA LYS A 487 -37.45 -48.51 53.00
C LYS A 487 -38.81 -48.28 53.72
N LEU A 488 -39.47 -47.14 53.49
CA LEU A 488 -40.78 -46.84 54.09
C LEU A 488 -41.89 -47.70 53.48
N THR A 489 -41.92 -47.86 52.16
CA THR A 489 -42.83 -48.78 51.46
C THR A 489 -42.61 -50.23 51.90
N ASP A 490 -41.35 -50.67 51.97
CA ASP A 490 -40.98 -52.00 52.48
C ASP A 490 -41.49 -52.20 53.92
N LEU A 491 -41.35 -51.18 54.78
CA LEU A 491 -41.82 -51.21 56.16
C LEU A 491 -43.37 -51.24 56.26
N MET A 492 -44.09 -50.48 55.43
CA MET A 492 -45.56 -50.50 55.42
C MET A 492 -46.10 -51.83 54.90
N ASN A 493 -45.45 -52.43 53.88
CA ASN A 493 -45.75 -53.77 53.39
C ASN A 493 -45.50 -54.83 54.49
N PHE A 494 -44.31 -54.82 55.09
CA PHE A 494 -43.96 -55.70 56.21
C PHE A 494 -44.94 -55.58 57.39
N TYR A 495 -45.37 -54.36 57.72
CA TYR A 495 -46.33 -54.13 58.79
C TYR A 495 -47.71 -54.68 58.41
N SER A 496 -48.21 -54.39 57.21
CA SER A 496 -49.48 -54.90 56.67
C SER A 496 -49.56 -56.43 56.71
N GLU A 497 -48.50 -57.13 56.27
CA GLU A 497 -48.39 -58.59 56.40
C GLU A 497 -48.33 -59.07 57.85
N SER A 498 -47.60 -58.36 58.71
CA SER A 498 -47.42 -58.74 60.11
C SER A 498 -48.72 -58.56 60.91
N LEU A 499 -49.59 -57.64 60.52
CA LEU A 499 -50.93 -57.48 61.09
C LEU A 499 -51.83 -58.69 60.79
N ASP A 500 -51.80 -59.27 59.57
CA ASP A 500 -52.53 -60.51 59.28
C ASP A 500 -52.04 -61.68 60.14
N LYS A 501 -50.71 -61.80 60.24
CA LYS A 501 -50.05 -62.87 61.02
C LYS A 501 -50.30 -62.73 62.52
N ALA A 502 -50.40 -61.50 63.04
CA ALA A 502 -50.69 -61.22 64.45
C ALA A 502 -52.17 -61.48 64.81
N TYR A 503 -53.11 -61.01 63.98
CA TYR A 503 -54.55 -61.10 64.29
C TYR A 503 -55.21 -62.43 63.91
N LYS A 504 -54.50 -63.36 63.24
CA LYS A 504 -54.91 -64.76 62.98
C LYS A 504 -56.39 -64.94 62.62
N LEU A 505 -56.89 -64.11 61.72
CA LEU A 505 -58.32 -64.02 61.39
C LEU A 505 -58.91 -65.39 60.99
N PRO A 506 -60.05 -65.82 61.58
CA PRO A 506 -60.69 -67.07 61.21
C PRO A 506 -61.14 -67.04 59.75
N ALA A 507 -61.03 -68.19 59.06
CA ALA A 507 -61.42 -68.33 57.66
C ALA A 507 -62.93 -68.05 57.44
N ASN A 508 -63.76 -68.31 58.46
CA ASN A 508 -65.20 -68.08 58.42
C ASN A 508 -65.56 -66.65 58.87
N LYS A 509 -65.55 -65.70 57.91
CA LYS A 509 -65.85 -64.27 58.15
C LYS A 509 -67.36 -63.96 58.22
N THR A 510 -68.15 -64.78 58.91
CA THR A 510 -69.63 -64.58 59.02
C THR A 510 -70.08 -63.88 60.29
N ASN A 511 -69.29 -63.87 61.36
CA ASN A 511 -69.64 -63.15 62.59
C ASN A 511 -69.56 -61.62 62.37
N PRO A 512 -70.60 -60.82 62.69
CA PRO A 512 -70.60 -59.38 62.46
C PRO A 512 -69.47 -58.58 63.14
N ALA A 513 -68.97 -59.01 64.30
CA ALA A 513 -67.82 -58.37 64.96
C ALA A 513 -66.53 -58.63 64.17
N VAL A 514 -66.32 -59.86 63.69
CA VAL A 514 -65.20 -60.23 62.83
C VAL A 514 -65.26 -59.48 61.49
N VAL A 515 -66.45 -59.37 60.88
CA VAL A 515 -66.63 -58.58 59.65
C VAL A 515 -66.23 -57.11 59.84
N LYS A 516 -66.73 -56.46 60.90
CA LYS A 516 -66.36 -55.07 61.22
C LYS A 516 -64.87 -54.91 61.46
N PHE A 517 -64.27 -55.77 62.30
CA PHE A 517 -62.83 -55.72 62.55
C PHE A 517 -61.99 -55.91 61.28
N VAL A 518 -62.38 -56.84 60.40
CA VAL A 518 -61.72 -57.05 59.09
C VAL A 518 -61.86 -55.81 58.19
N GLN A 519 -63.00 -55.12 58.22
CA GLN A 519 -63.19 -53.86 57.48
C GLN A 519 -62.34 -52.72 58.04
N THR A 520 -62.31 -52.52 59.36
CA THR A 520 -61.45 -51.51 60.00
C THR A 520 -59.96 -51.81 59.77
N LEU A 521 -59.54 -53.07 59.86
CA LEU A 521 -58.17 -53.50 59.58
C LEU A 521 -57.79 -53.32 58.10
N ALA A 522 -58.71 -53.56 57.16
CA ALA A 522 -58.48 -53.28 55.74
C ALA A 522 -58.31 -51.77 55.49
N ALA A 523 -59.20 -50.93 56.05
CA ALA A 523 -59.07 -49.48 56.00
C ALA A 523 -57.76 -48.99 56.66
N TRP A 524 -57.30 -49.66 57.72
CA TRP A 524 -56.03 -49.35 58.35
C TRP A 524 -54.84 -49.60 57.42
N LYS A 525 -54.84 -50.74 56.72
CA LYS A 525 -53.82 -51.06 55.72
C LYS A 525 -53.84 -50.09 54.55
N THR A 526 -55.01 -49.61 54.13
CA THR A 526 -55.11 -48.48 53.20
C THR A 526 -54.42 -47.26 53.77
N LYS A 527 -54.70 -46.84 55.00
CA LYS A 527 -54.01 -45.68 55.63
C LYS A 527 -52.49 -45.85 55.81
N LEU A 528 -52.02 -47.06 56.07
CA LEU A 528 -50.59 -47.37 56.09
C LEU A 528 -49.96 -47.31 54.68
N SER A 529 -50.67 -47.77 53.65
CA SER A 529 -50.26 -47.60 52.25
C SER A 529 -50.26 -46.13 51.83
N ASP A 530 -51.29 -45.37 52.23
CA ASP A 530 -51.41 -43.92 51.95
C ASP A 530 -50.19 -43.17 52.51
N ILE A 531 -49.73 -43.51 53.73
CA ILE A 531 -48.51 -42.92 54.33
C ILE A 531 -47.25 -43.14 53.47
N ALA A 532 -47.13 -44.30 52.80
CA ALA A 532 -45.99 -44.59 51.93
C ALA A 532 -46.14 -44.03 50.50
N THR A 533 -47.38 -43.82 50.02
CA THR A 533 -47.65 -43.62 48.57
C THR A 533 -48.35 -42.32 48.22
N ASN A 534 -49.17 -41.76 49.10
CA ASN A 534 -50.04 -40.61 48.82
C ASN A 534 -49.90 -39.48 49.84
N ALA A 535 -48.66 -39.03 50.05
CA ALA A 535 -48.30 -37.95 50.97
C ALA A 535 -48.84 -36.55 50.58
N ALA A 536 -49.52 -36.37 49.43
CA ALA A 536 -50.06 -35.06 49.03
C ALA A 536 -51.27 -34.61 49.86
N ASP A 537 -52.09 -35.55 50.34
CA ASP A 537 -53.34 -35.23 51.02
C ASP A 537 -53.11 -34.58 52.40
N SER A 538 -51.91 -34.75 52.99
CA SER A 538 -51.46 -34.00 54.16
C SER A 538 -49.93 -33.99 54.32
N PRO A 539 -49.31 -32.84 54.66
CA PRO A 539 -47.89 -32.76 55.01
C PRO A 539 -47.56 -33.36 56.40
N ASP A 540 -48.57 -33.73 57.18
CA ASP A 540 -48.43 -34.41 58.48
C ASP A 540 -49.03 -35.82 58.40
N ALA A 541 -48.19 -36.85 58.56
CA ALA A 541 -48.58 -38.25 58.56
C ALA A 541 -49.60 -38.61 59.65
N ALA A 542 -49.70 -37.82 60.73
CA ALA A 542 -50.68 -38.04 61.80
C ALA A 542 -52.14 -37.94 61.33
N THR A 543 -52.43 -37.24 60.22
CA THR A 543 -53.80 -37.17 59.68
C THR A 543 -54.26 -38.46 59.01
N TYR A 544 -53.35 -39.38 58.68
CA TYR A 544 -53.70 -40.68 58.10
C TYR A 544 -54.04 -41.70 59.19
N LEU A 545 -53.46 -41.55 60.38
CA LEU A 545 -53.64 -42.42 61.54
C LEU A 545 -53.87 -41.58 62.80
N ASP A 546 -55.06 -41.00 62.91
CA ASP A 546 -55.47 -40.37 64.16
C ASP A 546 -55.64 -41.42 65.28
N ALA A 547 -55.43 -41.01 66.53
CA ALA A 547 -55.49 -41.91 67.68
C ALA A 547 -56.91 -42.43 67.97
N SER A 548 -57.97 -41.79 67.47
CA SER A 548 -59.33 -42.35 67.56
C SER A 548 -59.50 -43.56 66.65
N PHE A 549 -58.81 -43.61 65.51
CA PHE A 549 -58.81 -44.76 64.61
C PHE A 549 -58.05 -45.96 65.22
N VAL A 550 -56.95 -45.70 65.94
CA VAL A 550 -56.26 -46.70 66.77
C VAL A 550 -57.20 -47.26 67.86
N GLN A 551 -57.91 -46.38 68.57
CA GLN A 551 -58.91 -46.77 69.56
C GLN A 551 -60.09 -47.55 68.94
N GLN A 552 -60.54 -47.21 67.73
CA GLN A 552 -61.57 -47.97 67.01
C GLN A 552 -61.11 -49.40 66.69
N ILE A 553 -59.85 -49.59 66.29
CA ILE A 553 -59.26 -50.92 66.06
C ILE A 553 -59.20 -51.71 67.36
N GLU A 554 -58.76 -51.09 68.47
CA GLU A 554 -58.78 -51.72 69.79
C GLU A 554 -60.19 -52.11 70.23
N GLN A 555 -61.19 -51.25 70.00
CA GLN A 555 -62.59 -51.52 70.34
C GLN A 555 -63.18 -52.66 69.49
N GLN A 556 -63.00 -52.64 68.17
CA GLN A 556 -63.49 -53.73 67.32
C GLN A 556 -62.77 -55.05 67.64
N TRP A 557 -61.46 -55.02 67.92
CA TRP A 557 -60.74 -56.19 68.42
C TRP A 557 -61.26 -56.63 69.79
N ALA A 558 -61.57 -55.70 70.69
CA ALA A 558 -62.13 -56.00 72.01
C ALA A 558 -63.39 -56.84 71.89
N GLU A 559 -64.33 -56.45 71.02
CA GLU A 559 -65.53 -57.22 70.67
C GLU A 559 -65.22 -58.59 70.03
N VAL A 560 -64.19 -58.70 69.18
CA VAL A 560 -63.85 -59.98 68.52
C VAL A 560 -63.51 -61.10 69.51
N LEU A 561 -62.78 -60.84 70.61
CA LEU A 561 -62.56 -61.85 71.67
C LEU A 561 -63.59 -61.73 72.82
N LYS A 562 -64.77 -61.13 72.56
CA LYS A 562 -66.02 -61.51 73.26
C LYS A 562 -66.81 -62.56 72.49
N VAL A 563 -66.44 -62.84 71.23
CA VAL A 563 -66.93 -64.02 70.52
C VAL A 563 -66.20 -65.22 71.10
N GLU A 564 -66.94 -66.18 71.66
CA GLU A 564 -66.41 -67.47 72.11
C GLU A 564 -66.11 -68.38 70.89
N ASP A 565 -65.09 -67.99 70.12
CA ASP A 565 -64.48 -68.79 69.05
C ASP A 565 -63.18 -69.41 69.60
N PRO A 566 -63.05 -70.76 69.65
CA PRO A 566 -61.84 -71.43 70.15
C PRO A 566 -60.58 -71.18 69.29
N ALA A 567 -60.69 -70.45 68.17
CA ALA A 567 -59.54 -69.96 67.41
C ALA A 567 -58.69 -68.90 68.14
N PHE A 568 -59.21 -68.22 69.18
CA PHE A 568 -58.52 -67.10 69.83
C PHE A 568 -58.00 -67.41 71.25
N GLY A 569 -56.72 -67.11 71.48
CA GLY A 569 -56.00 -67.38 72.73
C GLY A 569 -56.19 -66.31 73.83
N SER A 570 -55.65 -66.59 75.02
CA SER A 570 -56.09 -66.03 76.32
C SER A 570 -55.66 -64.61 76.70
N ASP A 571 -54.67 -64.01 76.05
CA ASP A 571 -53.86 -62.96 76.70
C ASP A 571 -54.21 -61.53 76.21
N ARG A 572 -54.69 -60.64 77.11
CA ARG A 572 -55.11 -59.25 76.77
C ARG A 572 -54.85 -58.25 77.92
N VAL A 573 -54.36 -57.05 77.60
CA VAL A 573 -54.15 -55.90 78.55
C VAL A 573 -54.40 -54.56 77.81
N SER A 574 -54.66 -53.45 78.52
CA SER A 574 -55.14 -52.14 77.98
C SER A 574 -54.36 -50.90 78.54
N PRO A 575 -54.20 -49.76 77.80
CA PRO A 575 -53.37 -48.61 78.20
C PRO A 575 -54.05 -47.20 78.11
N ASN A 576 -53.30 -46.11 78.40
CA ASN A 576 -53.68 -44.66 78.31
C ASN A 576 -52.39 -43.76 78.27
N THR A 577 -52.32 -42.43 77.98
CA THR A 577 -53.08 -41.44 77.13
C THR A 577 -52.45 -40.01 77.21
N TYR A 578 -51.87 -39.48 76.12
CA TYR A 578 -51.56 -38.03 75.80
C TYR A 578 -50.66 -37.19 76.77
N SER A 579 -50.13 -35.96 76.48
CA SER A 579 -50.42 -34.91 75.46
C SER A 579 -49.18 -34.01 75.07
N TYR A 580 -49.39 -32.88 74.35
CA TYR A 580 -48.40 -32.05 73.57
C TYR A 580 -48.22 -30.57 74.05
N ILE A 581 -47.27 -29.80 73.45
CA ILE A 581 -47.33 -28.33 73.13
C ILE A 581 -46.15 -27.89 72.17
N ALA A 582 -46.15 -26.67 71.59
CA ALA A 582 -45.42 -26.33 70.33
C ALA A 582 -44.77 -24.90 70.19
N VAL A 583 -43.73 -24.79 69.32
CA VAL A 583 -43.40 -23.78 68.24
C VAL A 583 -43.35 -22.24 68.50
N ASP A 584 -42.27 -21.54 68.04
CA ASP A 584 -42.23 -20.57 66.88
C ASP A 584 -40.83 -19.87 66.65
N THR A 585 -40.73 -18.86 65.75
CA THR A 585 -39.53 -18.43 64.96
C THR A 585 -39.42 -16.90 64.69
N GLY A 586 -38.34 -16.41 64.01
CA GLY A 586 -38.05 -14.96 63.75
C GLY A 586 -37.23 -14.64 62.46
N LYS A 587 -37.17 -13.36 62.03
CA LYS A 587 -36.86 -12.91 60.62
C LYS A 587 -35.65 -11.95 60.43
N GLN A 588 -35.24 -11.70 59.17
CA GLN A 588 -34.16 -10.81 58.67
C GLN A 588 -34.64 -9.45 58.07
N GLN A 589 -33.73 -8.47 57.80
CA GLN A 589 -33.76 -7.49 56.66
C GLN A 589 -32.40 -6.72 56.42
N PRO A 590 -32.15 -6.02 55.27
CA PRO A 590 -30.81 -5.70 54.69
C PRO A 590 -30.58 -4.25 54.09
N VAL A 591 -29.64 -4.07 53.11
CA VAL A 591 -29.33 -2.86 52.23
C VAL A 591 -28.38 -1.81 52.92
N PRO A 592 -27.52 -0.90 52.30
CA PRO A 592 -27.37 -0.31 50.92
C PRO A 592 -25.94 -0.26 50.25
N PRO A 593 -25.75 0.40 49.06
CA PRO A 593 -24.47 0.49 48.28
C PRO A 593 -23.94 1.93 47.91
N ALA A 594 -22.82 2.05 47.17
CA ALA A 594 -22.19 3.30 46.63
C ALA A 594 -21.11 3.01 45.53
N THR A 595 -20.53 3.88 44.67
CA THR A 595 -20.90 5.14 43.93
C THR A 595 -19.89 5.39 42.77
N ASP A 596 -20.20 6.25 41.78
CA ASP A 596 -19.42 6.53 40.55
C ASP A 596 -18.04 7.22 40.69
N ILE A 597 -17.15 7.01 39.69
CA ILE A 597 -15.81 7.62 39.61
C ILE A 597 -15.36 7.94 38.14
N PHE A 598 -16.01 8.88 37.44
CA PHE A 598 -15.49 9.42 36.16
C PHE A 598 -15.87 10.90 35.91
N ASP A 599 -14.99 11.85 36.28
CA ASP A 599 -15.03 13.26 35.80
C ASP A 599 -13.95 13.49 34.73
N SER A 600 -14.35 14.01 33.57
CA SER A 600 -13.50 14.25 32.41
C SER A 600 -12.62 15.51 32.51
N LYS A 601 -12.75 16.31 33.57
CA LYS A 601 -12.01 17.58 33.77
C LYS A 601 -10.57 17.44 34.27
N SER A 602 -9.99 16.23 34.26
CA SER A 602 -8.61 16.01 34.73
C SER A 602 -7.59 16.86 33.94
N PRO A 603 -6.76 17.69 34.60
CA PRO A 603 -5.82 18.60 33.93
C PRO A 603 -4.70 17.86 33.17
N LEU A 604 -4.56 16.55 33.37
CA LEU A 604 -3.57 15.70 32.70
C LEU A 604 -3.76 15.71 31.16
N TRP A 605 -5.01 15.77 30.68
CA TRP A 605 -5.32 15.84 29.25
C TRP A 605 -4.89 17.14 28.57
N GLN A 606 -4.89 18.27 29.29
CA GLN A 606 -4.56 19.58 28.70
C GLN A 606 -3.07 19.74 28.40
N LYS A 607 -2.19 18.97 29.04
CA LYS A 607 -0.75 19.01 28.78
C LYS A 607 -0.35 18.26 27.50
N ILE A 608 -1.05 17.16 27.18
CA ILE A 608 -0.71 16.26 26.07
C ILE A 608 -1.00 16.89 24.69
N SER A 609 -2.02 17.74 24.59
CA SER A 609 -2.39 18.43 23.34
C SER A 609 -1.44 19.58 22.95
N ALA A 610 -0.70 20.14 23.92
CA ALA A 610 0.24 21.24 23.69
C ALA A 610 1.57 20.76 23.08
N GLU A 611 2.11 19.63 23.53
CA GLU A 611 3.41 19.12 23.06
C GLU A 611 3.33 18.48 21.66
N THR A 612 2.21 17.80 21.38
CA THR A 612 1.93 17.14 20.08
C THR A 612 1.88 18.12 18.90
N THR A 613 1.33 19.33 19.10
CA THR A 613 1.29 20.38 18.05
C THR A 613 2.66 20.97 17.72
N VAL A 614 3.63 20.93 18.64
CA VAL A 614 5.01 21.39 18.39
C VAL A 614 5.82 20.35 17.60
N ALA A 615 5.70 19.07 17.95
CA ALA A 615 6.37 17.99 17.23
C ALA A 615 5.96 17.94 15.75
N ARG A 616 4.65 18.10 15.49
CA ARG A 616 4.06 18.00 14.15
C ARG A 616 4.58 19.07 13.17
N LYS A 617 4.83 20.30 13.64
CA LYS A 617 5.43 21.38 12.82
C LYS A 617 6.87 21.07 12.40
N LYS A 618 7.66 20.41 13.26
CA LYS A 618 9.05 20.05 12.97
C LYS A 618 9.15 18.97 11.89
N LEU A 619 8.31 17.94 11.95
CA LEU A 619 8.33 16.83 11.00
C LEU A 619 8.06 17.30 9.55
N ILE A 620 7.06 18.16 9.36
CA ILE A 620 6.74 18.76 8.05
C ILE A 620 7.92 19.61 7.55
N PHE A 621 8.52 20.43 8.42
CA PHE A 621 9.65 21.28 8.05
C PHE A 621 10.88 20.48 7.59
N TYR A 622 11.25 19.41 8.31
CA TYR A 622 12.42 18.61 7.95
C TYR A 622 12.22 17.80 6.66
N GLY A 623 11.02 17.24 6.43
CA GLY A 623 10.72 16.56 5.17
C GLY A 623 10.80 17.50 3.96
N LEU A 624 10.19 18.69 4.08
CA LEU A 624 10.21 19.72 3.03
C LEU A 624 11.64 20.23 2.76
N LEU A 625 12.43 20.45 3.82
CA LEU A 625 13.84 20.84 3.71
C LEU A 625 14.71 19.76 3.03
N GLN A 626 14.52 18.48 3.37
CA GLN A 626 15.23 17.37 2.74
C GLN A 626 14.93 17.27 1.24
N THR A 627 13.65 17.41 0.85
CA THR A 627 13.25 17.42 -0.57
C THR A 627 13.84 18.61 -1.31
N ILE A 628 13.89 19.81 -0.72
CA ILE A 628 14.55 20.99 -1.34
C ILE A 628 16.04 20.74 -1.56
N ILE A 629 16.75 20.17 -0.58
CA ILE A 629 18.19 19.88 -0.69
C ILE A 629 18.45 18.86 -1.81
N LEU A 630 17.68 17.77 -1.86
CA LEU A 630 17.76 16.78 -2.94
C LEU A 630 17.43 17.39 -4.31
N ALA A 631 16.39 18.24 -4.39
CA ALA A 631 16.01 18.94 -5.61
C ALA A 631 17.16 19.81 -6.15
N ILE A 632 17.79 20.61 -5.28
CA ILE A 632 18.91 21.49 -5.65
C ILE A 632 20.11 20.67 -6.15
N ILE A 633 20.46 19.57 -5.47
CA ILE A 633 21.57 18.69 -5.87
C ILE A 633 21.29 18.04 -7.24
N LEU A 634 20.07 17.53 -7.46
CA LEU A 634 19.68 16.90 -8.71
C LEU A 634 19.60 17.90 -9.88
N CYS A 635 19.05 19.10 -9.64
CA CYS A 635 19.08 20.20 -10.61
C CYS A 635 20.52 20.58 -10.98
N ALA A 636 21.43 20.69 -10.01
CA ALA A 636 22.82 21.03 -10.25
C ALA A 636 23.54 19.95 -11.08
N ILE A 637 23.36 18.66 -10.75
CA ILE A 637 23.94 17.54 -11.50
C ILE A 637 23.40 17.52 -12.94
N ALA A 638 22.09 17.61 -13.11
CA ALA A 638 21.45 17.59 -14.43
C ALA A 638 21.85 18.79 -15.30
N TYR A 639 21.85 20.00 -14.74
CA TYR A 639 22.28 21.21 -15.45
C TYR A 639 23.73 21.09 -15.93
N ASN A 640 24.65 20.65 -15.05
CA ASN A 640 26.08 20.58 -15.35
C ASN A 640 26.42 19.42 -16.32
N THR A 641 25.64 18.34 -16.30
CA THR A 641 25.84 17.17 -17.19
C THR A 641 25.22 17.36 -18.57
N TYR A 642 24.03 17.97 -18.65
CA TYR A 642 23.24 18.02 -19.90
C TYR A 642 23.15 19.41 -20.54
N GLY A 643 23.29 20.49 -19.77
CA GLY A 643 23.21 21.88 -20.27
C GLY A 643 24.08 22.17 -21.52
N PRO A 644 25.33 21.69 -21.61
CA PRO A 644 26.17 21.90 -22.80
C PRO A 644 25.63 21.30 -24.11
N GLY A 645 24.77 20.28 -24.02
CA GLY A 645 24.15 19.61 -25.17
C GLY A 645 22.64 19.87 -25.33
N PHE A 646 22.04 20.67 -24.44
CA PHE A 646 20.61 20.91 -24.40
C PHE A 646 20.13 21.74 -25.60
N ILE A 647 19.16 21.20 -26.33
CA ILE A 647 18.43 21.89 -27.41
C ILE A 647 17.07 22.36 -26.88
N GLY A 648 16.48 21.61 -25.95
CA GLY A 648 15.15 21.86 -25.41
C GLY A 648 14.04 21.36 -26.32
N THR A 649 14.26 20.24 -27.03
CA THR A 649 13.15 19.51 -27.66
C THR A 649 12.17 18.97 -26.60
N PHE A 650 10.93 18.70 -27.01
CA PHE A 650 9.94 18.12 -26.10
C PHE A 650 10.39 16.77 -25.50
N ASN A 651 11.13 15.97 -26.28
CA ASN A 651 11.61 14.66 -25.84
C ASN A 651 12.70 14.78 -24.75
N GLU A 652 13.62 15.75 -24.86
CA GLU A 652 14.58 16.06 -23.78
C GLU A 652 13.85 16.45 -22.49
N LEU A 653 12.87 17.36 -22.58
CA LEU A 653 12.07 17.81 -21.43
C LEU A 653 11.30 16.65 -20.79
N LEU A 654 10.67 15.78 -21.60
CA LEU A 654 9.97 14.59 -21.11
C LEU A 654 10.92 13.64 -20.37
N VAL A 655 12.13 13.42 -20.89
CA VAL A 655 13.14 12.57 -20.24
C VAL A 655 13.58 13.17 -18.90
N TYR A 656 13.85 14.48 -18.81
CA TYR A 656 14.20 15.10 -17.52
C TYR A 656 13.05 15.09 -16.51
N PHE A 657 11.81 15.26 -16.96
CA PHE A 657 10.62 15.13 -16.11
C PHE A 657 10.49 13.71 -15.53
N LEU A 658 10.55 12.69 -16.40
CA LEU A 658 10.42 11.28 -16.00
C LEU A 658 11.59 10.84 -15.11
N PHE A 659 12.80 11.34 -15.36
CA PHE A 659 13.98 11.08 -14.52
C PHE A 659 13.81 11.67 -13.11
N ALA A 660 13.42 12.95 -13.00
CA ALA A 660 13.16 13.61 -11.73
C ALA A 660 12.05 12.90 -10.92
N PHE A 661 10.94 12.56 -11.58
CA PHE A 661 9.82 11.82 -10.99
C PHE A 661 10.22 10.40 -10.53
N SER A 662 11.03 9.70 -11.33
CA SER A 662 11.50 8.33 -10.99
C SER A 662 12.49 8.32 -9.83
N ILE A 663 13.36 9.33 -9.71
CA ILE A 663 14.26 9.46 -8.56
C ILE A 663 13.46 9.69 -7.28
N ASP A 664 12.45 10.58 -7.32
CA ASP A 664 11.58 10.83 -6.16
C ASP A 664 10.93 9.54 -5.67
N ILE A 665 10.35 8.72 -6.56
CA ILE A 665 9.80 7.39 -6.24
C ILE A 665 10.86 6.47 -5.58
N THR A 666 12.08 6.46 -6.13
CA THR A 666 13.15 5.53 -5.73
C THR A 666 13.74 5.84 -4.35
N VAL A 667 13.96 7.12 -4.03
CA VAL A 667 14.62 7.56 -2.78
C VAL A 667 13.81 7.16 -1.54
N ASP A 668 12.49 7.33 -1.56
CA ASP A 668 11.58 6.94 -0.46
C ASP A 668 11.60 5.43 -0.21
N THR A 669 11.68 4.61 -1.26
CA THR A 669 11.78 3.14 -1.13
C THR A 669 13.04 2.74 -0.37
N VAL A 670 14.18 3.37 -0.68
CA VAL A 670 15.46 3.15 0.01
C VAL A 670 15.44 3.68 1.45
N LEU A 671 14.80 4.83 1.70
CA LEU A 671 14.69 5.41 3.04
C LEU A 671 13.78 4.59 3.95
N LYS A 672 12.62 4.11 3.46
CA LYS A 672 11.74 3.20 4.20
C LYS A 672 12.43 1.89 4.56
N TYR A 673 13.23 1.34 3.65
CA TYR A 673 14.02 0.12 3.90
C TYR A 673 15.11 0.32 4.97
N LYS A 674 15.61 1.56 5.18
CA LYS A 674 16.52 1.89 6.29
C LYS A 674 15.82 2.36 7.57
N GLY A 675 14.58 2.85 7.49
CA GLY A 675 13.76 3.22 8.65
C GLY A 675 13.17 2.01 9.38
N GLY A 676 13.01 0.88 8.67
CA GLY A 676 12.58 -0.39 9.24
C GLY A 676 13.63 -1.01 10.17
N LYS A 677 13.63 -0.61 11.44
CA LYS A 677 14.11 -1.52 12.50
C LYS A 677 13.25 -2.77 12.46
N VAL A 678 13.91 -3.93 12.45
CA VAL A 678 13.27 -5.21 12.76
C VAL A 678 12.71 -5.13 14.18
N VAL A 679 11.43 -5.51 14.32
CA VAL A 679 10.70 -5.77 15.56
C VAL A 679 10.00 -7.12 15.37
#